data_AF-A0A538C6Q0-F1
#
_entry.id   AF-A0A538C6Q0-F1
#
_cell.length_a   1.000
_cell.length_b   1.000
_cell.length_c   1.000
_cell.angle_alpha   90.00
_cell.angle_beta   90.00
_cell.angle_gamma   90.00
#
_symmetry.space_group_name_H-M   'P 1'
#
loop_
_entity.id
_entity.type
_entity.pdbx_description
1 polymer ?
#
loop_
_entity_poly.entity_id
_entity_poly.type
_entity_poly.pdbx_seq_one_letter_code
_entity_poly.pdbx_strand_id
1 'polypeptide(L)'
;MSAPARIAALASDERGAVLVTFALFAPVVILMAAFTMDAGNWFLHKRHLQVQADAAVFAAAREFQPCVDANIASRAGQYGGVSSVTTPTEPATSKTPLYNEQVGGTPQSKLHELLNSKRYYGQSSPVDETAVEKKPCEASMVDVKLTETELPWIWEHVLNVSHINAHARIEILQSTEATGSLPVAVNDLAPKAAEAYFVDESVSPATQLMSCGASGTSPCSVALQSDGTSNGESVWDNGGAPLSFPVKKPNVGVRIAITGHASLSGNMATDCAQSLVECYDASSSKLGLLHIQGYSANGTGTTSAPLVRQVQLAGAPAGCSDGYFSNPSSSCALAVTATVNWGTTTRPTGADVDAIVNNKCYALTFQSTSGTDELWSSASAAPASSCSPFKAKEIAGTGYVPIAHAAGAVQINLRAKDSSATKQFEAVQRSYAASEATSGPVHQAFLSQIEGAPRDADSFRLCETGHEGASCAPKLVVTIYISSSLGTAQSVSDPIYTLRFSGTGSQNQSVSCTAVKGENTYFNGLASGCAGMWAVNPTLTCPDKTSPADCVSPATGNKENQVAKGMNIRVLGSEKPSVCTNKNLWSTFIFNNGVPSVSPTDPRVVTVFVTPFGSFGGSGSSSSYPIAAFATFYVTGWQDNGNGFNNPCQGNGDDNAEPGTIVGHFIKYIDTISNQNGGSKCTLNSLGECVAVLTR
;
A
#
# COMPACT_ATOMS: atom_id res chain seq x y z
N MET A 1 51.38 -71.37 -50.66
CA MET A 1 52.16 -71.28 -49.40
C MET A 1 51.63 -70.09 -48.62
N SER A 2 51.26 -70.34 -47.37
CA SER A 2 50.35 -69.54 -46.56
C SER A 2 50.98 -68.23 -46.04
N ALA A 3 50.14 -67.19 -45.95
CA ALA A 3 50.47 -65.85 -45.42
C ALA A 3 51.15 -65.77 -44.03
N PRO A 4 51.05 -66.76 -43.10
CA PRO A 4 51.71 -66.67 -41.80
C PRO A 4 53.25 -66.65 -41.90
N ALA A 5 53.83 -67.22 -42.96
CA ALA A 5 55.28 -67.36 -43.09
C ALA A 5 55.99 -66.03 -43.42
N ARG A 6 55.29 -65.03 -43.98
CA ARG A 6 55.88 -63.72 -44.31
C ARG A 6 55.93 -62.75 -43.13
N ILE A 7 55.06 -62.92 -42.14
CA ILE A 7 55.02 -62.06 -40.94
C ILE A 7 56.17 -62.41 -39.99
N ALA A 8 56.52 -63.70 -39.88
CA ALA A 8 57.63 -64.16 -39.05
C ALA A 8 59.01 -63.69 -39.56
N ALA A 9 59.20 -63.54 -40.88
CA ALA A 9 60.46 -63.11 -41.47
C ALA A 9 60.73 -61.58 -41.35
N LEU A 10 59.69 -60.77 -41.13
CA LEU A 10 59.81 -59.33 -40.91
C LEU A 10 60.06 -58.97 -39.44
N ALA A 11 59.86 -59.91 -38.51
CA ALA A 11 60.06 -59.70 -37.08
C ALA A 11 61.54 -59.80 -36.64
N SER A 12 62.44 -60.26 -37.50
CA SER A 12 63.86 -60.51 -37.15
C SER A 12 64.86 -59.49 -37.69
N ASP A 13 64.40 -58.36 -38.26
CA ASP A 13 65.27 -57.30 -38.80
C ASP A 13 65.06 -56.00 -38.01
N GLU A 14 66.09 -55.17 -37.81
CA GLU A 14 66.00 -53.97 -36.95
C GLU A 14 64.97 -52.93 -37.45
N ARG A 15 64.55 -53.04 -38.72
CA ARG A 15 63.44 -52.28 -39.32
C ARG A 15 62.05 -52.79 -38.92
N GLY A 16 61.94 -54.04 -38.48
CA GLY A 16 60.69 -54.65 -37.98
C GLY A 16 60.28 -54.13 -36.60
N ALA A 17 61.26 -53.82 -35.74
CA ALA A 17 61.00 -53.25 -34.42
C ALA A 17 60.30 -51.88 -34.51
N VAL A 18 60.76 -51.00 -35.40
CA VAL A 18 60.13 -49.68 -35.64
C VAL A 18 58.71 -49.83 -36.18
N LEU A 19 58.47 -50.80 -37.07
CA LEU A 19 57.16 -51.05 -37.65
C LEU A 19 56.18 -51.60 -36.61
N VAL A 20 56.64 -52.46 -35.69
CA VAL A 20 55.85 -52.96 -34.55
C VAL A 20 55.56 -51.85 -33.55
N THR A 21 56.54 -51.01 -33.20
CA THR A 21 56.32 -49.86 -32.32
C THR A 21 55.33 -48.87 -32.93
N PHE A 22 55.47 -48.53 -34.22
CA PHE A 22 54.53 -47.64 -34.90
C PHE A 22 53.12 -48.25 -34.99
N ALA A 23 53.00 -49.54 -35.32
CA ALA A 23 51.71 -50.23 -35.39
C ALA A 23 51.00 -50.30 -34.03
N LEU A 24 51.74 -50.33 -32.92
CA LEU A 24 51.19 -50.30 -31.56
C LEU A 24 50.89 -48.87 -31.07
N PHE A 25 51.78 -47.91 -31.31
CA PHE A 25 51.64 -46.55 -30.77
C PHE A 25 50.77 -45.63 -31.63
N ALA A 26 50.79 -45.76 -32.96
CA ALA A 26 50.00 -44.89 -33.83
C ALA A 26 48.49 -44.95 -33.53
N PRO A 27 47.86 -46.13 -33.31
CA PRO A 27 46.46 -46.20 -32.89
C PRO A 27 46.20 -45.49 -31.55
N VAL A 28 47.10 -45.62 -30.57
CA VAL A 28 46.97 -44.98 -29.25
C VAL A 28 47.03 -43.45 -29.37
N VAL A 29 47.97 -42.94 -30.16
CA VAL A 29 48.11 -41.49 -30.40
C VAL A 29 46.89 -40.93 -31.15
N ILE A 30 46.38 -41.66 -32.14
CA ILE A 30 45.18 -41.27 -32.89
C ILE A 30 43.96 -41.24 -31.96
N LEU A 31 43.78 -42.25 -31.10
CA LEU A 31 42.69 -42.29 -30.12
C LEU A 31 42.80 -41.14 -29.11
N MET A 32 44.00 -40.82 -28.64
CA MET A 32 44.20 -39.71 -27.70
C MET A 32 43.96 -38.33 -28.35
N ALA A 33 44.37 -38.16 -29.61
CA ALA A 33 44.08 -36.95 -30.37
C ALA A 33 42.57 -36.77 -30.61
N ALA A 34 41.89 -37.84 -31.00
CA ALA A 34 40.44 -37.85 -31.19
C ALA A 34 39.69 -37.55 -29.87
N PHE A 35 40.08 -38.21 -28.77
CA PHE A 35 39.54 -37.92 -27.44
C PHE A 35 39.67 -36.44 -27.08
N THR A 36 40.83 -35.84 -27.36
CA THR A 36 41.08 -34.42 -27.08
C THR A 36 40.19 -33.50 -27.91
N MET A 37 39.97 -33.83 -29.18
CA MET A 37 39.06 -33.09 -30.06
C MET A 37 37.60 -33.19 -29.58
N ASP A 38 37.16 -34.39 -29.24
CA ASP A 38 35.82 -34.69 -28.73
C ASP A 38 35.56 -33.96 -27.39
N ALA A 39 36.49 -34.04 -26.44
CA ALA A 39 36.41 -33.31 -25.18
C ALA A 39 36.41 -31.78 -25.38
N GLY A 40 37.23 -31.29 -26.31
CA GLY A 40 37.24 -29.88 -26.70
C GLY A 40 35.93 -29.42 -27.32
N ASN A 41 35.33 -30.24 -28.20
CA ASN A 41 34.04 -29.95 -28.82
C ASN A 41 32.92 -29.91 -27.78
N TRP A 42 32.87 -30.88 -26.88
CA TRP A 42 31.92 -30.90 -25.77
C TRP A 42 32.03 -29.66 -24.89
N PHE A 43 33.25 -29.27 -24.52
CA PHE A 43 33.47 -28.06 -23.70
C PHE A 43 33.00 -26.79 -24.43
N LEU A 44 33.28 -26.67 -25.73
CA LEU A 44 32.85 -25.54 -26.55
C LEU A 44 31.32 -25.46 -26.61
N HIS A 45 30.64 -26.56 -26.96
CA HIS A 45 29.18 -26.63 -27.03
C HIS A 45 28.54 -26.31 -25.69
N LYS A 46 29.04 -26.88 -24.58
CA LYS A 46 28.55 -26.61 -23.23
C LYS A 46 28.70 -25.14 -22.83
N ARG A 47 29.86 -24.53 -23.12
CA ARG A 47 30.10 -23.11 -22.82
C ARG A 47 29.19 -22.21 -23.65
N HIS A 48 28.99 -22.52 -24.93
CA HIS A 48 28.10 -21.76 -25.79
C HIS A 48 26.63 -21.87 -25.34
N LEU A 49 26.19 -23.08 -24.97
CA LEU A 49 24.86 -23.34 -24.42
C LEU A 49 24.60 -22.57 -23.12
N GLN A 50 25.63 -22.39 -22.27
CA GLN A 50 25.51 -21.55 -21.07
C GLN A 50 25.36 -20.08 -21.41
N VAL A 51 26.15 -19.56 -22.35
CA VAL A 51 26.02 -18.16 -22.82
C VAL A 51 24.64 -17.90 -23.42
N GLN A 52 24.07 -18.88 -24.13
CA GLN A 52 22.69 -18.82 -24.62
C GLN A 52 21.68 -18.73 -23.48
N ALA A 53 21.80 -19.57 -22.44
CA ALA A 53 20.90 -19.54 -21.30
C ALA A 53 20.95 -18.19 -20.56
N ASP A 54 22.15 -17.69 -20.30
CA ASP A 54 22.36 -16.40 -19.62
C ASP A 54 21.77 -15.24 -20.46
N ALA A 55 22.04 -15.24 -21.77
CA ALA A 55 21.50 -14.24 -22.67
C ALA A 55 19.97 -14.30 -22.77
N ALA A 56 19.39 -15.51 -22.80
CA ALA A 56 17.95 -15.72 -22.85
C ALA A 56 17.27 -15.13 -21.62
N VAL A 57 17.76 -15.41 -20.40
CA VAL A 57 17.16 -14.86 -19.18
C VAL A 57 17.28 -13.34 -19.12
N PHE A 58 18.44 -12.75 -19.45
CA PHE A 58 18.61 -11.30 -19.43
C PHE A 58 17.75 -10.58 -20.48
N ALA A 59 17.59 -11.18 -21.66
CA ALA A 59 16.72 -10.62 -22.69
C ALA A 59 15.25 -10.73 -22.30
N ALA A 60 14.85 -11.86 -21.72
CA ALA A 60 13.49 -12.09 -21.23
C ALA A 60 13.14 -11.16 -20.05
N ALA A 61 14.09 -10.90 -19.15
CA ALA A 61 13.91 -9.98 -18.03
C ALA A 61 13.46 -8.58 -18.47
N ARG A 62 13.99 -8.08 -19.59
CA ARG A 62 13.61 -6.76 -20.16
C ARG A 62 12.16 -6.68 -20.64
N GLU A 63 11.50 -7.81 -20.85
CA GLU A 63 10.11 -7.87 -21.31
C GLU A 63 9.11 -7.98 -20.14
N PHE A 64 9.56 -7.80 -18.89
CA PHE A 64 8.68 -7.69 -17.72
C PHE A 64 8.00 -6.31 -17.59
N GLN A 65 8.37 -5.32 -18.42
CA GLN A 65 7.81 -3.96 -18.38
C GLN A 65 7.19 -3.57 -19.75
N PRO A 66 5.90 -3.88 -20.02
CA PRO A 66 4.91 -4.48 -19.12
C PRO A 66 5.01 -6.02 -19.10
N CYS A 67 4.46 -6.68 -18.07
CA CYS A 67 4.59 -8.12 -17.91
C CYS A 67 3.66 -8.90 -18.86
N VAL A 68 4.20 -9.34 -20.00
CA VAL A 68 3.47 -10.11 -21.02
C VAL A 68 4.18 -11.44 -21.30
N ASP A 69 3.60 -12.55 -20.83
CA ASP A 69 4.22 -13.88 -20.90
C ASP A 69 4.69 -14.29 -22.31
N ALA A 70 3.91 -13.96 -23.34
CA ALA A 70 4.26 -14.28 -24.73
C ALA A 70 5.49 -13.52 -25.23
N ASN A 71 5.65 -12.25 -24.82
CA ASN A 71 6.82 -11.45 -25.16
C ASN A 71 8.06 -11.97 -24.44
N ILE A 72 7.93 -12.31 -23.16
CA ILE A 72 8.99 -12.88 -22.34
C ILE A 72 9.50 -14.18 -22.96
N ALA A 73 8.61 -15.14 -23.25
CA ALA A 73 8.99 -16.42 -23.84
C ALA A 73 9.59 -16.29 -25.24
N SER A 74 8.99 -15.48 -26.12
CA SER A 74 9.51 -15.28 -27.48
C SER A 74 10.86 -14.56 -27.52
N ARG A 75 11.13 -13.69 -26.54
CA ARG A 75 12.41 -13.00 -26.39
C ARG A 75 13.47 -13.90 -25.76
N ALA A 76 13.10 -14.76 -24.81
CA ALA A 76 13.98 -15.79 -24.27
C ALA A 76 14.54 -16.64 -25.42
N GLY A 77 13.68 -17.25 -26.24
CA GLY A 77 14.13 -18.11 -27.33
C GLY A 77 14.91 -17.38 -28.44
N GLN A 78 14.62 -16.10 -28.71
CA GLN A 78 15.40 -15.29 -29.66
C GLN A 78 16.88 -15.20 -29.25
N TYR A 79 17.14 -15.04 -27.95
CA TYR A 79 18.49 -14.94 -27.39
C TYR A 79 19.03 -16.29 -26.91
N GLY A 80 18.18 -17.29 -26.66
CA GLY A 80 18.57 -18.69 -26.48
C GLY A 80 19.01 -19.35 -27.78
N GLY A 81 18.72 -18.74 -28.93
CA GLY A 81 19.11 -19.25 -30.24
C GLY A 81 18.23 -20.40 -30.72
N VAL A 82 17.00 -20.51 -30.20
CA VAL A 82 16.04 -21.54 -30.57
C VAL A 82 14.83 -20.97 -31.30
N SER A 83 14.25 -21.70 -32.26
CA SER A 83 13.04 -21.26 -32.98
C SER A 83 11.74 -21.39 -32.18
N SER A 84 11.72 -22.28 -31.18
CA SER A 84 10.55 -22.57 -30.36
C SER A 84 10.94 -22.84 -28.92
N VAL A 85 10.16 -22.30 -27.99
CA VAL A 85 10.34 -22.46 -26.55
C VAL A 85 9.17 -23.26 -25.99
N THR A 86 9.45 -24.26 -25.16
CA THR A 86 8.41 -25.00 -24.42
C THR A 86 8.13 -24.28 -23.11
N THR A 87 6.90 -23.85 -22.88
CA THR A 87 6.49 -23.23 -21.59
C THR A 87 5.56 -24.16 -20.81
N PRO A 88 5.26 -23.89 -19.53
CA PRO A 88 4.41 -24.76 -18.71
C PRO A 88 2.97 -24.90 -19.23
N THR A 89 2.49 -23.96 -20.05
CA THR A 89 1.13 -24.01 -20.60
C THR A 89 1.09 -24.33 -22.08
N GLU A 90 1.90 -23.66 -22.90
CA GLU A 90 1.86 -23.81 -24.37
C GLU A 90 3.23 -23.48 -25.00
N PRO A 91 3.60 -24.06 -26.15
CA PRO A 91 4.79 -23.65 -26.88
C PRO A 91 4.72 -22.19 -27.34
N ALA A 92 5.85 -21.48 -27.30
CA ALA A 92 6.00 -20.14 -27.83
C ALA A 92 6.94 -20.13 -29.05
N THR A 93 6.63 -19.30 -30.05
CA THR A 93 7.52 -19.07 -31.20
C THR A 93 8.47 -17.93 -30.89
N SER A 94 9.76 -18.12 -31.14
CA SER A 94 10.80 -17.11 -30.91
C SER A 94 10.72 -15.96 -31.92
N LYS A 95 11.13 -14.76 -31.50
CA LYS A 95 11.30 -13.63 -32.43
C LYS A 95 12.49 -13.89 -33.37
N THR A 96 12.37 -13.43 -34.62
CA THR A 96 13.45 -13.49 -35.62
C THR A 96 14.12 -12.12 -35.80
N PRO A 97 15.41 -12.06 -36.21
CA PRO A 97 16.35 -13.18 -36.35
C PRO A 97 16.77 -13.75 -34.97
N LEU A 98 17.30 -14.99 -34.97
CA LEU A 98 17.91 -15.62 -33.80
C LEU A 98 19.35 -15.09 -33.64
N TYR A 99 19.79 -14.81 -32.41
CA TYR A 99 21.09 -14.15 -32.18
C TYR A 99 22.22 -15.08 -31.73
N ASN A 100 21.91 -16.10 -30.93
CA ASN A 100 22.91 -16.99 -30.36
C ASN A 100 22.72 -18.44 -30.83
N GLU A 101 22.58 -18.67 -32.14
CA GLU A 101 22.46 -20.04 -32.67
C GLU A 101 23.64 -20.92 -32.25
N GLN A 102 23.39 -22.21 -32.04
CA GLN A 102 24.43 -23.11 -31.52
C GLN A 102 25.57 -23.33 -32.51
N VAL A 103 26.79 -23.41 -31.96
CA VAL A 103 28.02 -23.62 -32.70
C VAL A 103 28.01 -24.91 -33.52
N GLY A 104 28.81 -24.96 -34.59
CA GLY A 104 28.97 -26.15 -35.41
C GLY A 104 27.82 -26.44 -36.38
N GLY A 105 26.84 -25.55 -36.51
CA GLY A 105 25.69 -25.74 -37.39
C GLY A 105 24.67 -26.75 -36.84
N THR A 106 24.60 -26.89 -35.51
CA THR A 106 23.62 -27.77 -34.84
C THR A 106 22.21 -27.44 -35.33
N PRO A 107 21.47 -28.42 -35.88
CA PRO A 107 20.09 -28.21 -36.32
C PRO A 107 19.17 -27.80 -35.16
N GLN A 108 18.22 -26.91 -35.44
CA GLN A 108 17.22 -26.46 -34.45
C GLN A 108 16.41 -27.62 -33.83
N SER A 109 16.26 -28.75 -34.53
CA SER A 109 15.59 -29.94 -33.99
C SER A 109 16.33 -30.62 -32.84
N LYS A 110 17.62 -30.29 -32.63
CA LYS A 110 18.47 -30.84 -31.57
C LYS A 110 18.59 -29.92 -30.36
N LEU A 111 18.08 -28.70 -30.46
CA LEU A 111 18.10 -27.70 -29.38
C LEU A 111 16.72 -27.55 -28.78
N HIS A 112 16.64 -27.66 -27.46
CA HIS A 112 15.38 -27.59 -26.74
C HIS A 112 15.50 -26.60 -25.60
N GLU A 113 14.65 -25.57 -25.64
CA GLU A 113 14.50 -24.60 -24.55
C GLU A 113 13.21 -24.86 -23.79
N LEU A 114 13.35 -25.07 -22.48
CA LEU A 114 12.23 -25.19 -21.56
C LEU A 114 12.26 -23.98 -20.62
N LEU A 115 11.15 -23.25 -20.59
CA LEU A 115 10.94 -22.11 -19.72
C LEU A 115 10.18 -22.55 -18.47
N ASN A 116 10.65 -22.15 -17.29
CA ASN A 116 10.00 -22.42 -16.00
C ASN A 116 9.68 -23.90 -15.78
N SER A 117 10.53 -24.81 -16.26
CA SER A 117 10.36 -26.25 -16.04
C SER A 117 11.21 -26.73 -14.87
N LYS A 118 10.73 -27.72 -14.11
CA LYS A 118 11.57 -28.38 -13.11
C LYS A 118 12.64 -29.30 -13.70
N ARG A 119 12.54 -29.65 -14.98
CA ARG A 119 13.39 -30.67 -15.62
C ARG A 119 13.97 -30.19 -16.94
N TYR A 120 15.01 -30.87 -17.39
CA TYR A 120 15.56 -30.71 -18.74
C TYR A 120 14.79 -31.54 -19.76
N TYR A 121 14.95 -31.19 -21.04
CA TYR A 121 14.25 -31.88 -22.13
C TYR A 121 14.54 -33.38 -22.12
N GLY A 122 13.47 -34.19 -22.12
CA GLY A 122 13.56 -35.65 -22.19
C GLY A 122 14.18 -36.33 -20.97
N GLN A 123 14.38 -35.62 -19.85
CA GLN A 123 15.11 -36.11 -18.68
C GLN A 123 14.21 -36.18 -17.44
N SER A 124 14.30 -37.27 -16.67
CA SER A 124 13.59 -37.44 -15.39
C SER A 124 14.34 -36.85 -14.19
N SER A 125 15.65 -36.60 -14.33
CA SER A 125 16.56 -36.08 -13.30
C SER A 125 17.71 -35.32 -13.98
N PRO A 126 18.27 -34.26 -13.36
CA PRO A 126 17.90 -33.69 -12.06
C PRO A 126 16.56 -32.94 -12.08
N VAL A 127 15.89 -32.89 -10.92
CA VAL A 127 14.67 -32.10 -10.70
C VAL A 127 15.03 -30.87 -9.87
N ASP A 128 14.70 -29.70 -10.40
CA ASP A 128 14.90 -28.42 -9.75
C ASP A 128 13.63 -27.98 -9.03
N GLU A 129 13.51 -28.33 -7.74
CA GLU A 129 12.34 -28.00 -6.92
C GLU A 129 12.16 -26.50 -6.67
N THR A 130 13.18 -25.69 -6.99
CA THR A 130 13.10 -24.23 -6.84
C THR A 130 12.46 -23.55 -8.06
N ALA A 131 12.33 -24.26 -9.19
CA ALA A 131 11.59 -23.78 -10.35
C ALA A 131 10.07 -23.88 -10.11
N VAL A 132 9.34 -22.83 -10.49
CA VAL A 132 7.88 -22.77 -10.38
C VAL A 132 7.27 -22.96 -11.77
N GLU A 133 6.60 -24.08 -12.00
CA GLU A 133 5.98 -24.45 -13.30
C GLU A 133 4.71 -23.67 -13.59
N LYS A 134 4.87 -22.35 -13.73
CA LYS A 134 3.83 -21.38 -14.07
C LYS A 134 4.37 -20.41 -15.13
N LYS A 135 3.48 -19.64 -15.74
CA LYS A 135 3.87 -18.60 -16.70
C LYS A 135 4.77 -17.55 -16.04
N PRO A 136 5.71 -16.92 -16.76
CA PRO A 136 6.69 -15.99 -16.19
C PRO A 136 6.12 -14.92 -15.25
N CYS A 137 5.02 -14.26 -15.63
CA CYS A 137 4.40 -13.21 -14.81
C CYS A 137 3.83 -13.75 -13.50
N GLU A 138 3.18 -14.91 -13.53
CA GLU A 138 2.62 -15.55 -12.33
C GLU A 138 3.71 -16.14 -11.44
N ALA A 139 4.77 -16.69 -12.05
CA ALA A 139 5.90 -17.28 -11.35
C ALA A 139 6.84 -16.21 -10.75
N SER A 140 6.77 -14.98 -11.27
CA SER A 140 7.74 -13.89 -11.03
C SER A 140 9.18 -14.35 -11.27
N MET A 141 9.37 -15.17 -12.31
CA MET A 141 10.66 -15.72 -12.69
C MET A 141 10.71 -16.09 -14.17
N VAL A 142 11.93 -16.09 -14.69
CA VAL A 142 12.30 -16.71 -15.95
C VAL A 142 13.45 -17.66 -15.69
N ASP A 143 13.14 -18.95 -15.71
CA ASP A 143 14.08 -20.05 -15.61
C ASP A 143 14.25 -20.70 -16.99
N VAL A 144 15.44 -20.59 -17.58
CA VAL A 144 15.73 -21.13 -18.90
C VAL A 144 16.58 -22.37 -18.74
N LYS A 145 16.05 -23.52 -19.17
CA LYS A 145 16.77 -24.79 -19.29
C LYS A 145 16.96 -25.11 -20.76
N LEU A 146 18.21 -25.10 -21.21
CA LEU A 146 18.59 -25.48 -22.56
C LEU A 146 19.15 -26.91 -22.58
N THR A 147 18.77 -27.68 -23.59
CA THR A 147 19.31 -29.02 -23.84
C THR A 147 19.69 -29.13 -25.32
N GLU A 148 20.95 -29.46 -25.58
CA GLU A 148 21.41 -29.95 -26.88
C GLU A 148 21.44 -31.48 -26.86
N THR A 149 20.81 -32.12 -27.84
CA THR A 149 20.81 -33.57 -28.02
C THR A 149 21.72 -33.98 -29.18
N GLU A 150 22.22 -35.22 -29.16
CA GLU A 150 22.97 -35.80 -30.28
C GLU A 150 24.15 -34.95 -30.80
N LEU A 151 25.10 -34.66 -29.92
CA LEU A 151 26.32 -33.92 -30.24
C LEU A 151 27.10 -34.60 -31.40
N PRO A 152 27.70 -33.82 -32.32
CA PRO A 152 28.54 -34.37 -33.38
C PRO A 152 29.91 -34.80 -32.80
N TRP A 153 30.06 -36.11 -32.56
CA TRP A 153 31.32 -36.72 -32.11
C TRP A 153 32.14 -37.26 -33.28
N ILE A 154 33.46 -37.15 -33.21
CA ILE A 154 34.36 -37.77 -34.21
C ILE A 154 34.36 -39.29 -34.05
N TRP A 155 34.18 -39.79 -32.82
CA TRP A 155 34.03 -41.22 -32.51
C TRP A 155 32.71 -41.51 -31.79
N GLU A 156 31.62 -41.58 -32.56
CA GLU A 156 30.26 -41.89 -32.07
C GLU A 156 30.16 -43.19 -31.24
N HIS A 157 31.14 -44.11 -31.37
CA HIS A 157 31.12 -45.43 -30.75
C HIS A 157 31.91 -45.56 -29.44
N VAL A 158 32.68 -44.55 -29.02
CA VAL A 158 33.57 -44.65 -27.84
C VAL A 158 33.13 -43.76 -26.68
N LEU A 159 32.56 -42.59 -26.96
CA LEU A 159 32.06 -41.65 -25.95
C LEU A 159 30.66 -41.15 -26.35
N ASN A 160 29.62 -41.76 -25.80
CA ASN A 160 28.24 -41.36 -26.07
C ASN A 160 27.71 -40.49 -24.93
N VAL A 161 27.84 -39.16 -25.06
CA VAL A 161 27.06 -38.24 -24.23
C VAL A 161 25.78 -37.90 -25.01
N SER A 162 24.65 -38.37 -24.50
CA SER A 162 23.36 -38.22 -25.20
C SER A 162 22.82 -36.79 -25.19
N HIS A 163 23.27 -35.95 -24.26
CA HIS A 163 22.82 -34.56 -24.12
C HIS A 163 23.81 -33.66 -23.39
N ILE A 164 23.78 -32.36 -23.70
CA ILE A 164 24.36 -31.29 -22.88
C ILE A 164 23.23 -30.40 -22.40
N ASN A 165 23.25 -30.05 -21.11
CA ASN A 165 22.29 -29.13 -20.52
C ASN A 165 22.95 -27.80 -20.17
N ALA A 166 22.23 -26.71 -20.16
CA ALA A 166 22.63 -25.44 -19.53
C ALA A 166 21.43 -24.76 -18.88
N HIS A 167 21.69 -23.89 -17.90
CA HIS A 167 20.66 -23.34 -17.05
C HIS A 167 21.04 -21.96 -16.54
N ALA A 168 20.09 -21.04 -16.62
CA ALA A 168 20.16 -19.74 -15.97
C ALA A 168 18.77 -19.38 -15.41
N ARG A 169 18.71 -18.57 -14.34
CA ARG A 169 17.43 -18.06 -13.82
C ARG A 169 17.52 -16.62 -13.36
N ILE A 170 16.54 -15.84 -13.78
CA ILE A 170 16.21 -14.55 -13.16
C ILE A 170 14.91 -14.65 -12.37
N GLU A 171 14.91 -14.10 -11.16
CA GLU A 171 13.70 -13.90 -10.35
C GLU A 171 13.40 -12.41 -10.21
N ILE A 172 12.11 -12.07 -10.15
CA ILE A 172 11.63 -10.71 -9.90
C ILE A 172 11.38 -10.58 -8.40
N LEU A 173 12.27 -9.84 -7.73
CA LEU A 173 12.30 -9.68 -6.28
C LEU A 173 11.94 -8.25 -5.88
N GLN A 174 11.42 -8.07 -4.67
CA GLN A 174 11.20 -6.74 -4.10
C GLN A 174 12.55 -6.06 -3.88
N SER A 175 12.71 -4.82 -4.33
CA SER A 175 13.95 -4.06 -4.10
C SER A 175 14.13 -3.78 -2.60
N THR A 176 15.30 -4.13 -2.08
CA THR A 176 15.71 -3.82 -0.69
C THR A 176 16.71 -2.68 -0.61
N GLU A 177 17.24 -2.24 -1.75
CA GLU A 177 18.23 -1.17 -1.86
C GLU A 177 17.96 -0.32 -3.10
N ALA A 178 18.07 1.00 -3.01
CA ALA A 178 17.91 1.90 -4.15
C ALA A 178 18.98 2.99 -4.20
N THR A 179 19.15 3.58 -5.38
CA THR A 179 20.03 4.73 -5.61
C THR A 179 19.28 5.79 -6.41
N GLY A 180 19.67 7.07 -6.28
CA GLY A 180 19.08 8.13 -7.12
C GLY A 180 17.63 8.50 -6.77
N SER A 181 17.11 8.05 -5.62
CA SER A 181 15.78 8.42 -5.13
C SER A 181 15.61 9.94 -5.09
N LEU A 182 14.41 10.45 -5.36
CA LEU A 182 14.13 11.86 -5.15
C LEU A 182 14.23 12.21 -3.65
N PRO A 183 14.60 13.46 -3.30
CA PRO A 183 14.62 13.97 -1.92
C PRO A 183 13.20 14.17 -1.35
N VAL A 184 12.30 13.21 -1.55
CA VAL A 184 10.92 13.17 -1.07
C VAL A 184 10.63 11.82 -0.46
N ALA A 185 9.88 11.83 0.64
CA ALA A 185 9.40 10.62 1.29
C ALA A 185 7.88 10.67 1.42
N VAL A 186 7.23 9.57 1.09
CA VAL A 186 5.79 9.40 1.26
C VAL A 186 5.52 8.45 2.42
N ASN A 187 4.46 8.76 3.17
CA ASN A 187 4.03 7.93 4.27
C ASN A 187 3.35 6.69 3.71
N ASP A 188 3.85 5.50 4.02
CA ASP A 188 3.13 4.26 3.79
C ASP A 188 1.76 4.41 4.45
N LEU A 189 0.72 4.29 3.64
CA LEU A 189 -0.66 4.38 4.09
C LEU A 189 -1.21 2.98 4.42
N ALA A 190 -0.40 1.93 4.35
CA ALA A 190 -0.74 0.61 4.88
C ALA A 190 -0.35 0.53 6.37
N PRO A 191 -1.28 0.80 7.31
CA PRO A 191 -0.98 0.59 8.71
C PRO A 191 -0.76 -0.89 9.01
N LYS A 192 0.09 -1.17 10.00
CA LYS A 192 0.36 -2.54 10.45
C LYS A 192 -0.56 -2.97 11.58
N ALA A 193 -1.06 -2.01 12.37
CA ALA A 193 -2.07 -2.25 13.39
C ALA A 193 -2.93 -1.00 13.60
N ALA A 194 -4.14 -1.21 14.12
CA ALA A 194 -5.02 -0.16 14.62
C ALA A 194 -5.65 -0.60 15.95
N GLU A 195 -5.97 0.37 16.80
CA GLU A 195 -6.59 0.12 18.10
C GLU A 195 -7.62 1.21 18.43
N ALA A 196 -8.77 0.79 18.96
CA ALA A 196 -9.79 1.69 19.46
C ALA A 196 -9.69 1.79 20.99
N TYR A 197 -9.56 3.02 21.52
CA TYR A 197 -9.53 3.32 22.94
C TYR A 197 -10.81 4.02 23.37
N PHE A 198 -11.40 3.56 24.48
CA PHE A 198 -12.59 4.17 25.05
C PHE A 198 -12.16 5.12 26.16
N VAL A 199 -12.54 6.40 26.05
CA VAL A 199 -12.07 7.47 26.92
C VAL A 199 -13.21 8.20 27.61
N ASP A 200 -12.96 8.74 28.80
CA ASP A 200 -13.87 9.65 29.50
C ASP A 200 -13.70 11.07 28.93
N GLU A 201 -14.70 11.56 28.21
CA GLU A 201 -14.67 12.90 27.62
C GLU A 201 -15.13 14.00 28.59
N SER A 202 -15.55 13.62 29.80
CA SER A 202 -15.91 14.60 30.84
C SER A 202 -14.68 15.26 31.47
N VAL A 203 -13.48 14.71 31.24
CA VAL A 203 -12.21 15.23 31.75
C VAL A 203 -11.32 15.77 30.62
N SER A 204 -10.37 16.65 30.95
CA SER A 204 -9.44 17.25 29.98
C SER A 204 -8.00 17.21 30.52
N PRO A 205 -7.05 16.51 29.85
CA PRO A 205 -7.27 15.66 28.67
C PRO A 205 -8.16 14.46 29.00
N ALA A 206 -8.77 13.87 27.98
CA ALA A 206 -9.58 12.66 28.14
C ALA A 206 -8.70 11.50 28.62
N THR A 207 -9.21 10.75 29.59
CA THR A 207 -8.48 9.60 30.16
C THR A 207 -9.10 8.30 29.69
N GLN A 208 -8.26 7.33 29.33
CA GLN A 208 -8.72 5.99 28.98
C GLN A 208 -9.51 5.37 30.14
N LEU A 209 -10.66 4.80 29.83
CA LEU A 209 -11.48 4.06 30.78
C LEU A 209 -10.81 2.73 31.15
N MET A 210 -11.16 2.21 32.32
CA MET A 210 -10.63 0.95 32.85
C MET A 210 -11.78 0.00 33.20
N SER A 211 -11.42 -1.26 33.44
CA SER A 211 -12.32 -2.36 33.84
C SER A 211 -13.27 -2.84 32.73
N CYS A 212 -12.77 -2.97 31.49
CA CYS A 212 -13.53 -3.54 30.35
C CYS A 212 -13.09 -4.96 29.93
N GLY A 213 -12.09 -5.54 30.59
CA GLY A 213 -11.62 -6.91 30.34
C GLY A 213 -12.01 -7.89 31.44
N ALA A 214 -11.49 -9.12 31.36
CA ALA A 214 -11.73 -10.15 32.37
C ALA A 214 -11.17 -9.78 33.76
N SER A 215 -10.19 -8.86 33.82
CA SER A 215 -9.67 -8.31 35.07
C SER A 215 -10.26 -6.93 35.37
N GLY A 216 -10.49 -6.63 36.65
CA GLY A 216 -11.00 -5.34 37.11
C GLY A 216 -10.08 -4.15 36.82
N THR A 217 -8.86 -4.38 36.31
CA THR A 217 -7.86 -3.36 35.97
C THR A 217 -7.52 -3.32 34.48
N SER A 218 -8.23 -4.08 33.63
CA SER A 218 -7.95 -4.08 32.20
C SER A 218 -8.32 -2.74 31.56
N PRO A 219 -7.45 -2.15 30.72
CA PRO A 219 -7.80 -0.95 29.97
C PRO A 219 -8.98 -1.20 29.03
N CYS A 220 -9.79 -0.17 28.80
CA CYS A 220 -10.85 -0.21 27.81
C CYS A 220 -10.27 0.13 26.44
N SER A 221 -9.80 -0.89 25.74
CA SER A 221 -9.37 -0.83 24.35
C SER A 221 -9.71 -2.12 23.61
N VAL A 222 -9.66 -2.06 22.28
CA VAL A 222 -9.75 -3.24 21.44
C VAL A 222 -8.91 -3.06 20.17
N ALA A 223 -8.07 -4.05 19.90
CA ALA A 223 -7.31 -4.11 18.65
C ALA A 223 -8.26 -4.34 17.47
N LEU A 224 -8.04 -3.58 16.39
CA LEU A 224 -8.76 -3.74 15.14
C LEU A 224 -7.88 -4.54 14.18
N GLN A 225 -8.48 -5.49 13.47
CA GLN A 225 -7.84 -6.33 12.48
C GLN A 225 -8.29 -5.92 11.08
N SER A 226 -7.39 -5.98 10.11
CA SER A 226 -7.71 -5.73 8.71
C SER A 226 -8.69 -6.79 8.18
N ASP A 227 -9.88 -6.35 7.79
CA ASP A 227 -10.95 -7.15 7.16
C ASP A 227 -11.00 -6.92 5.63
N GLY A 228 -9.83 -6.74 5.02
CA GLY A 228 -9.68 -6.60 3.57
C GLY A 228 -10.00 -5.19 3.06
N THR A 229 -10.65 -5.12 1.90
CA THR A 229 -10.90 -3.87 1.18
C THR A 229 -12.34 -3.80 0.71
N SER A 230 -12.99 -2.66 0.92
CA SER A 230 -14.33 -2.37 0.43
C SER A 230 -14.37 -0.97 -0.18
N ASN A 231 -14.93 -0.85 -1.38
CA ASN A 231 -14.96 0.42 -2.14
C ASN A 231 -13.56 1.07 -2.34
N GLY A 232 -12.50 0.28 -2.37
CA GLY A 232 -11.13 0.78 -2.47
C GLY A 232 -10.54 1.32 -1.16
N GLU A 233 -11.21 1.15 -0.02
CA GLU A 233 -10.73 1.54 1.31
C GLU A 233 -10.41 0.29 2.14
N SER A 234 -9.37 0.36 2.98
CA SER A 234 -9.01 -0.73 3.88
C SER A 234 -9.95 -0.73 5.08
N VAL A 235 -10.59 -1.86 5.34
CA VAL A 235 -11.54 -2.02 6.45
C VAL A 235 -10.81 -2.62 7.64
N TRP A 236 -11.01 -2.06 8.83
CA TRP A 236 -10.46 -2.57 10.07
C TRP A 236 -11.54 -2.64 11.15
N ASP A 237 -11.67 -3.80 11.80
CA ASP A 237 -12.65 -4.01 12.87
C ASP A 237 -12.23 -5.07 13.89
N ASN A 238 -13.03 -5.20 14.96
CA ASN A 238 -12.88 -6.25 15.96
C ASN A 238 -14.03 -7.27 15.94
N GLY A 239 -14.68 -7.51 14.81
CA GLY A 239 -15.81 -8.44 14.64
C GLY A 239 -15.47 -9.88 15.03
N GLY A 240 -14.23 -10.31 14.83
CA GLY A 240 -13.72 -11.60 15.30
C GLY A 240 -13.60 -11.71 16.83
N ALA A 241 -13.48 -10.58 17.54
CA ALA A 241 -13.40 -10.50 19.00
C ALA A 241 -14.13 -9.25 19.55
N PRO A 242 -15.48 -9.25 19.57
CA PRO A 242 -16.28 -8.12 20.02
C PRO A 242 -15.98 -7.73 21.48
N LEU A 243 -15.87 -6.43 21.76
CA LEU A 243 -15.55 -5.92 23.10
C LEU A 243 -16.80 -5.86 23.97
N SER A 244 -16.79 -6.57 25.11
CA SER A 244 -17.82 -6.44 26.14
C SER A 244 -17.60 -5.15 26.93
N PHE A 245 -18.30 -4.07 26.58
CA PHE A 245 -18.03 -2.72 27.10
C PHE A 245 -19.06 -2.28 28.15
N PRO A 246 -18.73 -2.25 29.46
CA PRO A 246 -19.65 -1.77 30.48
C PRO A 246 -19.75 -0.24 30.45
N VAL A 247 -20.88 0.30 30.00
CA VAL A 247 -21.10 1.75 29.84
C VAL A 247 -21.32 2.39 31.22
N LYS A 248 -20.24 2.84 31.86
CA LYS A 248 -20.26 3.40 33.23
C LYS A 248 -20.23 4.93 33.28
N LYS A 249 -20.07 5.59 32.14
CA LYS A 249 -19.91 7.04 32.02
C LYS A 249 -20.90 7.59 31.01
N PRO A 250 -21.43 8.81 31.23
CA PRO A 250 -22.42 9.41 30.33
C PRO A 250 -21.83 9.87 29.00
N ASN A 251 -20.55 10.26 28.98
CA ASN A 251 -19.86 10.75 27.79
C ASN A 251 -18.60 9.91 27.57
N VAL A 252 -18.68 8.99 26.62
CA VAL A 252 -17.55 8.11 26.27
C VAL A 252 -17.14 8.39 24.84
N GLY A 253 -15.86 8.70 24.65
CA GLY A 253 -15.27 8.86 23.32
C GLY A 253 -14.62 7.57 22.85
N VAL A 254 -14.61 7.33 21.55
CA VAL A 254 -13.76 6.31 20.93
C VAL A 254 -12.66 7.01 20.15
N ARG A 255 -11.42 6.87 20.62
CA ARG A 255 -10.21 7.35 19.93
C ARG A 255 -9.59 6.21 19.15
N ILE A 256 -9.10 6.49 17.94
CA ILE A 256 -8.53 5.48 17.06
C ILE A 256 -7.03 5.75 16.95
N ALA A 257 -6.18 4.81 17.36
CA ALA A 257 -4.78 4.84 16.96
C ALA A 257 -4.55 3.98 15.73
N ILE A 258 -3.71 4.48 14.84
CA ILE A 258 -3.22 3.79 13.67
C ILE A 258 -1.70 3.85 13.72
N THR A 259 -1.04 2.73 13.42
CA THR A 259 0.41 2.63 13.61
C THR A 259 1.12 1.88 12.49
N GLY A 260 2.37 2.28 12.24
CA GLY A 260 3.34 1.51 11.46
C GLY A 260 3.97 0.33 12.22
N HIS A 261 3.71 0.19 13.53
CA HIS A 261 4.16 -0.94 14.36
C HIS A 261 3.28 -2.16 14.20
N ALA A 262 3.87 -3.35 14.38
CA ALA A 262 3.13 -4.61 14.24
C ALA A 262 2.01 -4.81 15.27
N SER A 263 2.06 -4.11 16.41
CA SER A 263 1.02 -4.15 17.44
C SER A 263 1.06 -2.90 18.32
N LEU A 264 -0.04 -2.65 19.03
CA LEU A 264 -0.17 -1.65 20.09
C LEU A 264 -0.37 -2.35 21.44
N SER A 265 -0.16 -1.63 22.55
CA SER A 265 -0.19 -2.22 23.91
C SER A 265 -1.57 -2.22 24.56
N GLY A 266 -2.55 -1.53 23.99
CA GLY A 266 -3.84 -1.25 24.62
C GLY A 266 -3.81 -0.14 25.66
N ASN A 267 -2.67 0.52 25.86
CA ASN A 267 -2.53 1.66 26.75
C ASN A 267 -2.37 2.96 25.95
N MET A 268 -3.44 3.75 25.87
CA MET A 268 -3.50 4.97 25.05
C MET A 268 -2.36 5.94 25.38
N ALA A 269 -2.02 6.13 26.65
CA ALA A 269 -0.99 7.10 27.05
C ALA A 269 0.40 6.67 26.59
N THR A 270 0.67 5.36 26.60
CA THR A 270 1.96 4.80 26.14
C THR A 270 2.00 4.76 24.62
N ASP A 271 0.96 4.24 23.99
CA ASP A 271 0.87 4.04 22.54
C ASP A 271 0.91 5.37 21.79
N CYS A 272 0.09 6.36 22.20
CA CYS A 272 0.05 7.68 21.55
C CYS A 272 1.31 8.52 21.77
N ALA A 273 2.23 8.10 22.64
CA ALA A 273 3.52 8.75 22.85
C ALA A 273 4.63 8.14 21.98
N GLN A 274 4.38 7.01 21.31
CA GLN A 274 5.35 6.35 20.45
C GLN A 274 5.48 7.05 19.09
N SER A 275 6.68 7.02 18.51
CA SER A 275 6.87 7.38 17.11
C SER A 275 6.09 6.43 16.21
N LEU A 276 5.63 6.89 15.04
CA LEU A 276 4.88 6.12 14.04
C LEU A 276 3.47 5.70 14.49
N VAL A 277 2.98 6.23 15.62
CA VAL A 277 1.60 6.09 16.07
C VAL A 277 0.90 7.43 15.93
N GLU A 278 -0.21 7.46 15.20
CA GLU A 278 -1.12 8.61 15.19
C GLU A 278 -2.42 8.23 15.88
N CYS A 279 -2.78 9.01 16.90
CA CYS A 279 -4.03 8.86 17.64
C CYS A 279 -5.02 9.92 17.19
N TYR A 280 -6.06 9.49 16.48
CA TYR A 280 -7.03 10.37 15.85
C TYR A 280 -8.08 10.92 16.80
N ASP A 281 -8.58 12.07 16.32
CA ASP A 281 -8.89 13.30 17.06
C ASP A 281 -7.64 14.06 17.55
N ALA A 282 -6.70 14.34 16.64
CA ALA A 282 -5.49 15.12 16.93
C ALA A 282 -5.77 16.62 17.17
N SER A 283 -6.97 17.10 16.80
CA SER A 283 -7.41 18.48 17.02
C SER A 283 -7.85 18.76 18.46
N SER A 284 -8.12 17.69 19.23
CA SER A 284 -8.64 17.78 20.59
C SER A 284 -7.99 16.75 21.50
N SER A 285 -7.45 17.19 22.62
CA SER A 285 -7.01 16.29 23.69
C SER A 285 -8.19 15.72 24.50
N LYS A 286 -9.44 16.05 24.15
CA LYS A 286 -10.63 15.81 24.97
C LYS A 286 -11.65 14.86 24.32
N LEU A 287 -11.72 14.79 23.00
CA LEU A 287 -12.79 14.07 22.31
C LEU A 287 -12.22 12.86 21.53
N GLY A 288 -13.11 11.99 21.07
CA GLY A 288 -12.81 10.92 20.11
C GLY A 288 -13.54 11.09 18.79
N LEU A 289 -13.23 10.23 17.82
CA LEU A 289 -13.89 10.23 16.51
C LEU A 289 -15.36 9.79 16.63
N LEU A 290 -15.66 8.86 17.53
CA LEU A 290 -17.04 8.43 17.84
C LEU A 290 -17.40 8.82 19.28
N HIS A 291 -18.70 8.92 19.55
CA HIS A 291 -19.22 9.26 20.87
C HIS A 291 -20.33 8.29 21.26
N ILE A 292 -20.16 7.66 22.41
CA ILE A 292 -21.17 6.82 23.05
C ILE A 292 -21.83 7.64 24.15
N GLN A 293 -23.15 7.85 24.01
CA GLN A 293 -23.99 8.37 25.07
C GLN A 293 -24.32 7.25 26.07
N GLY A 294 -23.97 7.46 27.34
CA GLY A 294 -24.50 6.69 28.46
C GLY A 294 -25.69 7.40 29.10
N TYR A 295 -26.90 6.85 28.97
CA TYR A 295 -28.10 7.41 29.60
C TYR A 295 -28.54 6.61 30.83
N SER A 296 -29.02 7.31 31.87
CA SER A 296 -29.64 6.65 33.02
C SER A 296 -31.06 6.23 32.66
N ALA A 297 -31.49 5.03 33.06
CA ALA A 297 -32.91 4.66 33.07
C ALA A 297 -33.51 4.70 34.48
N ASN A 298 -32.67 4.98 35.50
CA ASN A 298 -33.12 5.12 36.87
C ASN A 298 -33.82 6.48 37.08
N GLY A 299 -34.66 6.53 38.11
CA GLY A 299 -35.48 7.69 38.44
C GLY A 299 -36.63 7.92 37.45
N THR A 300 -37.52 8.84 37.82
CA THR A 300 -38.65 9.28 36.99
C THR A 300 -38.56 10.80 36.89
N GLY A 301 -38.65 11.34 35.67
CA GLY A 301 -38.64 12.77 35.45
C GLY A 301 -39.90 13.44 35.99
N THR A 302 -39.96 14.75 35.90
CA THR A 302 -41.18 15.53 36.15
C THR A 302 -41.35 16.56 35.05
N THR A 303 -42.53 17.19 34.97
CA THR A 303 -42.81 18.24 33.98
C THR A 303 -41.85 19.42 34.09
N SER A 304 -41.40 19.76 35.31
CA SER A 304 -40.44 20.85 35.57
C SER A 304 -38.97 20.42 35.58
N ALA A 305 -38.71 19.12 35.70
CA ALA A 305 -37.37 18.52 35.68
C ALA A 305 -37.38 17.19 34.90
N PRO A 306 -37.53 17.26 33.56
CA PRO A 306 -37.50 16.06 32.74
C PRO A 306 -36.12 15.39 32.77
N LEU A 307 -36.08 14.11 32.40
CA LEU A 307 -34.83 13.36 32.21
C LEU A 307 -34.66 13.01 30.73
N VAL A 308 -33.46 13.21 30.18
CA VAL A 308 -33.11 12.72 28.85
C VAL A 308 -32.65 11.26 28.99
N ARG A 309 -33.24 10.39 28.17
CA ARG A 309 -32.84 8.99 28.04
C ARG A 309 -31.94 8.88 26.81
N GLN A 310 -32.35 8.08 25.84
CA GLN A 310 -31.62 7.82 24.61
C GLN A 310 -31.69 9.00 23.63
N VAL A 311 -30.56 9.33 23.01
CA VAL A 311 -30.43 10.29 21.92
C VAL A 311 -29.64 9.65 20.79
N GLN A 312 -30.26 9.57 19.63
CA GLN A 312 -29.73 8.91 18.45
C GLN A 312 -29.63 9.86 17.27
N LEU A 313 -28.59 9.67 16.46
CA LEU A 313 -28.36 10.40 15.23
C LEU A 313 -28.54 9.47 14.03
N ALA A 314 -28.93 10.04 12.91
CA ALA A 314 -28.96 9.37 11.62
C ALA A 314 -28.67 10.37 10.51
N GLY A 315 -28.27 9.89 9.33
CA GLY A 315 -28.28 10.71 8.13
C GLY A 315 -29.69 11.24 7.84
N ALA A 316 -29.82 12.53 7.55
CA ALA A 316 -31.09 13.06 7.04
C ALA A 316 -31.39 12.49 5.63
N PRO A 317 -32.64 12.52 5.15
CA PRO A 317 -32.93 12.19 3.75
C PRO A 317 -32.10 13.06 2.78
N ALA A 318 -31.32 12.43 1.91
CA ALA A 318 -30.30 13.09 1.07
C ALA A 318 -29.26 13.93 1.85
N GLY A 319 -29.05 13.61 3.13
CA GLY A 319 -28.10 14.24 4.04
C GLY A 319 -26.80 13.47 4.17
N CYS A 320 -26.20 13.52 5.37
CA CYS A 320 -24.95 12.80 5.65
C CYS A 320 -25.15 11.29 5.47
N SER A 321 -24.09 10.57 5.07
CA SER A 321 -24.13 9.11 4.94
C SER A 321 -24.34 8.38 6.27
N ASP A 322 -24.04 9.06 7.37
CA ASP A 322 -24.07 8.56 8.75
C ASP A 322 -24.28 9.74 9.70
N GLY A 323 -24.95 9.51 10.84
CA GLY A 323 -25.26 10.55 11.82
C GLY A 323 -24.13 10.86 12.81
N TYR A 324 -23.24 9.91 13.06
CA TYR A 324 -22.20 9.97 14.09
C TYR A 324 -20.83 10.28 13.53
N PHE A 325 -20.48 9.73 12.36
CA PHE A 325 -19.24 10.03 11.65
C PHE A 325 -19.46 10.15 10.14
N SER A 326 -19.22 11.32 9.58
CA SER A 326 -19.39 11.57 8.16
C SER A 326 -18.15 12.21 7.55
N ASN A 327 -17.82 11.86 6.31
CA ASN A 327 -16.79 12.50 5.50
C ASN A 327 -17.41 13.17 4.26
N PRO A 328 -18.19 14.24 4.44
CA PRO A 328 -19.00 14.76 3.34
C PRO A 328 -18.16 15.69 2.45
N SER A 329 -18.21 15.54 1.12
CA SER A 329 -17.47 16.40 0.18
C SER A 329 -17.92 17.88 0.19
N SER A 330 -19.08 18.16 0.79
CA SER A 330 -19.64 19.48 1.08
C SER A 330 -20.42 19.43 2.40
N SER A 331 -21.02 20.52 2.88
CA SER A 331 -21.91 20.44 4.05
C SER A 331 -23.06 19.44 3.82
N CYS A 332 -23.41 18.67 4.85
CA CYS A 332 -24.53 17.71 4.84
C CYS A 332 -25.46 17.97 6.03
N ALA A 333 -26.50 17.15 6.22
CA ALA A 333 -27.43 17.29 7.35
C ALA A 333 -27.74 15.96 8.03
N LEU A 334 -27.97 16.01 9.35
CA LEU A 334 -28.34 14.86 10.17
C LEU A 334 -29.70 15.03 10.84
N ALA A 335 -30.34 13.91 11.13
CA ALA A 335 -31.56 13.81 11.92
C ALA A 335 -31.23 13.44 13.37
N VAL A 336 -31.97 14.03 14.31
CA VAL A 336 -31.86 13.75 15.74
C VAL A 336 -33.15 13.10 16.21
N THR A 337 -33.01 12.03 16.99
CA THR A 337 -34.11 11.40 17.73
C THR A 337 -33.76 11.41 19.21
N ALA A 338 -34.69 11.81 20.07
CA ALA A 338 -34.50 11.93 21.51
C ALA A 338 -35.67 11.34 22.28
N THR A 339 -35.36 10.58 23.32
CA THR A 339 -36.33 10.05 24.28
C THR A 339 -36.25 10.88 25.56
N VAL A 340 -37.37 11.51 25.95
CA VAL A 340 -37.46 12.38 27.12
C VAL A 340 -38.52 11.86 28.09
N ASN A 341 -38.13 11.66 29.35
CA ASN A 341 -39.02 11.23 30.42
C ASN A 341 -39.56 12.44 31.18
N TRP A 342 -40.88 12.61 31.16
CA TRP A 342 -41.57 13.70 31.87
C TRP A 342 -42.26 13.24 33.15
N GLY A 343 -42.19 11.94 33.47
CA GLY A 343 -42.88 11.32 34.61
C GLY A 343 -44.38 11.20 34.48
N THR A 344 -44.95 11.57 33.34
CA THR A 344 -46.38 11.48 33.04
C THR A 344 -46.61 10.51 31.89
N THR A 345 -47.72 9.77 31.93
CA THR A 345 -48.12 8.85 30.85
C THR A 345 -48.83 9.55 29.69
N THR A 346 -49.12 10.85 29.86
CA THR A 346 -49.68 11.72 28.85
C THR A 346 -48.75 12.90 28.62
N ARG A 347 -48.77 13.43 27.40
CA ARG A 347 -47.90 14.54 27.02
C ARG A 347 -48.20 15.82 27.80
N PRO A 348 -47.21 16.41 28.49
CA PRO A 348 -47.43 17.67 29.21
C PRO A 348 -47.92 18.78 28.28
N THR A 349 -48.78 19.66 28.79
CA THR A 349 -49.27 20.79 28.01
C THR A 349 -48.13 21.76 27.72
N GLY A 350 -47.93 22.07 26.43
CA GLY A 350 -46.83 22.92 25.98
C GLY A 350 -45.48 22.20 25.88
N ALA A 351 -45.44 20.86 26.04
CA ALA A 351 -44.22 20.08 25.85
C ALA A 351 -43.64 20.29 24.45
N ASP A 352 -42.34 20.55 24.42
CA ASP A 352 -41.54 20.89 23.25
C ASP A 352 -40.09 20.47 23.51
N VAL A 353 -39.47 19.82 22.52
CA VAL A 353 -38.09 19.36 22.58
C VAL A 353 -37.33 19.88 21.36
N ASP A 354 -36.17 20.48 21.59
CA ASP A 354 -35.32 20.99 20.54
C ASP A 354 -33.89 20.46 20.67
N ALA A 355 -33.25 20.19 19.54
CA ALA A 355 -31.81 20.05 19.45
C ALA A 355 -31.15 21.43 19.36
N ILE A 356 -30.07 21.62 20.09
CA ILE A 356 -29.29 22.86 20.07
C ILE A 356 -27.88 22.53 19.59
N VAL A 357 -27.45 23.16 18.50
CA VAL A 357 -26.14 22.94 17.87
C VAL A 357 -25.58 24.29 17.46
N ASN A 358 -24.34 24.59 17.88
CA ASN A 358 -23.68 25.87 17.61
C ASN A 358 -24.54 27.10 17.94
N ASN A 359 -25.24 27.04 19.09
CA ASN A 359 -26.15 28.08 19.58
C ASN A 359 -27.36 28.38 18.66
N LYS A 360 -27.62 27.49 17.69
CA LYS A 360 -28.84 27.46 16.87
C LYS A 360 -29.76 26.36 17.37
N CYS A 361 -31.05 26.56 17.17
CA CYS A 361 -32.08 25.62 17.61
C CYS A 361 -32.76 24.94 16.43
N TYR A 362 -32.98 23.64 16.57
CA TYR A 362 -33.63 22.75 15.61
C TYR A 362 -34.76 22.00 16.33
N ALA A 363 -36.00 22.34 16.00
CA ALA A 363 -37.15 21.77 16.69
C ALA A 363 -37.32 20.27 16.35
N LEU A 364 -37.62 19.47 17.37
CA LEU A 364 -38.04 18.08 17.19
C LEU A 364 -39.56 17.99 17.29
N THR A 365 -40.11 16.94 16.67
CA THR A 365 -41.54 16.68 16.65
C THR A 365 -41.85 15.43 17.44
N PHE A 366 -42.88 15.52 18.29
CA PHE A 366 -43.40 14.40 19.05
C PHE A 366 -43.84 13.27 18.13
N GLN A 367 -43.43 12.04 18.44
CA GLN A 367 -43.77 10.84 17.69
C GLN A 367 -44.72 9.95 18.48
N SER A 368 -44.34 9.55 19.69
CA SER A 368 -45.08 8.59 20.50
C SER A 368 -44.74 8.69 21.99
N THR A 369 -45.56 8.05 22.83
CA THR A 369 -45.31 7.86 24.27
C THR A 369 -45.28 6.37 24.59
N SER A 370 -44.29 5.94 25.37
CA SER A 370 -44.17 4.59 25.92
C SER A 370 -43.97 4.68 27.44
N GLY A 371 -44.97 4.31 28.23
CA GLY A 371 -44.94 4.53 29.67
C GLY A 371 -44.86 6.02 29.99
N THR A 372 -43.76 6.48 30.57
CA THR A 372 -43.49 7.90 30.89
C THR A 372 -42.45 8.56 29.98
N ASP A 373 -41.97 7.81 28.98
CA ASP A 373 -41.00 8.25 28.00
C ASP A 373 -41.72 8.72 26.72
N GLU A 374 -41.32 9.88 26.21
CA GLU A 374 -41.76 10.40 24.92
C GLU A 374 -40.65 10.36 23.89
N LEU A 375 -40.98 9.93 22.68
CA LEU A 375 -40.09 9.94 21.54
C LEU A 375 -40.29 11.20 20.71
N TRP A 376 -39.20 11.90 20.41
CA TRP A 376 -39.15 13.11 19.61
C TRP A 376 -38.14 12.96 18.48
N SER A 377 -38.47 13.40 17.27
CA SER A 377 -37.55 13.28 16.12
C SER A 377 -37.58 14.49 15.20
N SER A 378 -36.49 14.71 14.47
CA SER A 378 -36.40 15.72 13.41
C SER A 378 -37.51 15.54 12.38
N ALA A 379 -38.11 16.64 11.93
CA ALA A 379 -39.10 16.65 10.86
C ALA A 379 -38.87 17.84 9.93
N SER A 380 -39.44 17.78 8.72
CA SER A 380 -39.33 18.84 7.72
C SER A 380 -40.02 20.16 8.12
N ALA A 381 -40.91 20.14 9.13
CA ALA A 381 -41.60 21.32 9.65
C ALA A 381 -41.70 21.31 11.18
N ALA A 382 -41.41 22.46 11.79
CA ALA A 382 -41.44 22.69 13.24
C ALA A 382 -42.77 23.29 13.72
N PRO A 383 -43.25 22.96 14.94
CA PRO A 383 -44.38 23.64 15.57
C PRO A 383 -44.16 25.16 15.75
N ALA A 384 -45.24 25.94 15.76
CA ALA A 384 -45.19 27.41 15.78
C ALA A 384 -44.48 28.02 17.03
N SER A 385 -44.39 27.26 18.14
CA SER A 385 -43.80 27.70 19.42
C SER A 385 -42.40 27.19 19.71
N SER A 386 -41.85 26.32 18.84
CA SER A 386 -40.54 25.71 19.03
C SER A 386 -39.40 26.69 18.80
N CYS A 387 -38.26 26.45 19.45
CA CYS A 387 -37.10 27.33 19.44
C CYS A 387 -37.26 28.75 20.03
N SER A 388 -38.38 29.11 20.65
CA SER A 388 -38.46 30.37 21.42
C SER A 388 -37.63 30.27 22.72
N PRO A 389 -36.74 31.21 23.09
CA PRO A 389 -36.47 32.53 22.48
C PRO A 389 -35.13 32.61 21.69
N PHE A 390 -34.64 31.53 21.08
CA PHE A 390 -33.35 31.55 20.37
C PHE A 390 -33.31 32.63 19.29
N LYS A 391 -32.24 33.43 19.30
CA LYS A 391 -32.03 34.55 18.35
C LYS A 391 -31.87 34.08 16.90
N ALA A 392 -31.34 32.88 16.69
CA ALA A 392 -31.20 32.24 15.39
C ALA A 392 -32.04 30.95 15.37
N LYS A 393 -33.21 31.04 14.73
CA LYS A 393 -34.17 29.96 14.53
C LYS A 393 -33.98 29.39 13.11
N GLU A 394 -33.40 28.21 12.97
CA GLU A 394 -33.33 27.53 11.67
C GLU A 394 -34.67 26.83 11.42
N ILE A 395 -35.69 27.64 11.10
CA ILE A 395 -37.02 27.15 10.73
C ILE A 395 -37.32 27.68 9.34
N ALA A 396 -36.80 26.96 8.34
CA ALA A 396 -37.25 27.01 6.96
C ALA A 396 -36.88 25.69 6.25
N GLY A 397 -37.83 24.77 6.16
CA GLY A 397 -37.86 23.73 5.12
C GLY A 397 -37.43 22.30 5.49
N THR A 398 -36.51 22.07 6.44
CA THR A 398 -36.02 20.69 6.68
C THR A 398 -35.80 20.25 8.13
N GLY A 399 -35.71 21.12 9.15
CA GLY A 399 -35.61 20.73 10.57
C GLY A 399 -34.49 19.73 10.94
N TYR A 400 -33.51 19.56 10.05
CA TYR A 400 -32.31 18.75 10.22
C TYR A 400 -31.13 19.63 10.64
N VAL A 401 -30.19 19.05 11.37
CA VAL A 401 -28.98 19.74 11.83
C VAL A 401 -27.96 19.75 10.70
N PRO A 402 -27.54 20.91 10.17
CA PRO A 402 -26.48 21.00 9.19
C PRO A 402 -25.12 20.76 9.84
N ILE A 403 -24.29 19.98 9.15
CA ILE A 403 -22.91 19.70 9.48
C ILE A 403 -22.05 20.28 8.37
N ALA A 404 -21.16 21.21 8.73
CA ALA A 404 -20.23 21.79 7.78
C ALA A 404 -19.14 20.77 7.40
N HIS A 405 -18.65 20.86 6.16
CA HIS A 405 -17.47 20.10 5.74
C HIS A 405 -16.29 20.39 6.68
N ALA A 406 -15.57 19.35 7.08
CA ALA A 406 -14.42 19.42 7.98
C ALA A 406 -14.71 20.11 9.34
N ALA A 407 -15.95 20.07 9.83
CA ALA A 407 -16.32 20.68 11.12
C ALA A 407 -15.69 20.00 12.35
N GLY A 408 -15.13 18.79 12.21
CA GLY A 408 -14.68 17.98 13.33
C GLY A 408 -15.84 17.59 14.24
N ALA A 409 -15.60 17.61 15.55
CA ALA A 409 -16.58 17.31 16.58
C ALA A 409 -17.70 18.37 16.66
N VAL A 410 -18.95 17.95 16.41
CA VAL A 410 -20.16 18.80 16.51
C VAL A 410 -21.05 18.30 17.65
N GLN A 411 -21.02 19.02 18.78
CA GLN A 411 -21.84 18.68 19.95
C GLN A 411 -23.32 18.95 19.71
N ILE A 412 -24.14 18.02 20.19
CA ILE A 412 -25.59 18.11 20.19
C ILE A 412 -26.07 18.22 21.63
N ASN A 413 -26.72 19.34 21.91
CA ASN A 413 -27.40 19.61 23.16
C ASN A 413 -28.91 19.42 22.96
N LEU A 414 -29.64 19.22 24.04
CA LEU A 414 -31.09 19.19 24.02
C LEU A 414 -31.69 20.25 24.93
N ARG A 415 -32.87 20.70 24.57
CA ARG A 415 -33.73 21.49 25.44
C ARG A 415 -35.09 20.82 25.49
N ALA A 416 -35.60 20.65 26.70
CA ALA A 416 -36.96 20.23 26.95
C ALA A 416 -37.69 21.37 27.67
N LYS A 417 -38.85 21.75 27.16
CA LYS A 417 -39.69 22.82 27.68
C LYS A 417 -41.12 22.31 27.83
N ASP A 418 -41.80 22.75 28.88
CA ASP A 418 -43.25 22.68 28.98
C ASP A 418 -43.84 24.08 29.23
N SER A 419 -45.10 24.15 29.64
CA SER A 419 -45.76 25.40 30.02
C SER A 419 -45.23 26.04 31.32
N SER A 420 -44.46 25.31 32.14
CA SER A 420 -44.03 25.70 33.49
C SER A 420 -42.52 25.97 33.62
N ALA A 421 -41.70 25.29 32.82
CA ALA A 421 -40.25 25.30 32.94
C ALA A 421 -39.55 25.04 31.60
N THR A 422 -38.24 25.31 31.58
CA THR A 422 -37.35 24.95 30.48
C THR A 422 -36.06 24.40 31.05
N LYS A 423 -35.63 23.23 30.57
CA LYS A 423 -34.41 22.54 30.98
C LYS A 423 -33.53 22.29 29.76
N GLN A 424 -32.25 22.63 29.90
CA GLN A 424 -31.22 22.31 28.91
C GLN A 424 -30.35 21.15 29.41
N PHE A 425 -29.90 20.34 28.45
CA PHE A 425 -29.04 19.20 28.61
C PHE A 425 -27.87 19.36 27.63
N GLU A 426 -26.67 19.42 28.18
CA GLU A 426 -25.45 19.66 27.42
C GLU A 426 -24.78 18.33 27.05
N ALA A 427 -24.12 18.30 25.88
CA ALA A 427 -23.35 17.18 25.36
C ALA A 427 -24.10 15.84 25.42
N VAL A 428 -25.37 15.82 25.02
CA VAL A 428 -26.17 14.59 25.07
C VAL A 428 -25.79 13.60 23.97
N GLN A 429 -25.22 14.08 22.87
CA GLN A 429 -24.71 13.28 21.77
C GLN A 429 -23.73 14.12 20.93
N ARG A 430 -22.96 13.49 20.05
CA ARG A 430 -22.06 14.20 19.12
C ARG A 430 -22.05 13.55 17.75
N SER A 431 -21.96 14.39 16.71
CA SER A 431 -21.57 13.99 15.36
C SER A 431 -20.13 14.41 15.06
N TYR A 432 -19.48 13.78 14.10
CA TYR A 432 -18.13 14.09 13.66
C TYR A 432 -18.08 14.28 12.15
N ALA A 433 -17.52 15.41 11.72
CA ALA A 433 -17.23 15.71 10.32
C ALA A 433 -15.73 15.53 10.05
N ALA A 434 -15.40 14.46 9.35
CA ALA A 434 -14.06 14.05 8.99
C ALA A 434 -13.33 15.07 8.11
N SER A 435 -12.02 15.06 8.22
CA SER A 435 -11.09 15.74 7.30
C SER A 435 -9.69 15.18 7.49
N GLU A 436 -8.84 15.32 6.49
CA GLU A 436 -7.40 15.02 6.59
C GLU A 436 -6.74 15.64 7.83
N ALA A 437 -7.17 16.86 8.23
CA ALA A 437 -6.58 17.56 9.36
C ALA A 437 -7.05 17.05 10.74
N THR A 438 -8.18 16.34 10.82
CA THR A 438 -8.82 15.98 12.10
C THR A 438 -8.90 14.47 12.33
N SER A 439 -9.37 13.73 11.33
CA SER A 439 -9.48 12.26 11.34
C SER A 439 -8.39 11.56 10.51
N GLY A 440 -7.51 12.33 9.85
CA GLY A 440 -6.46 11.79 9.00
C GLY A 440 -7.04 10.86 7.93
N PRO A 441 -6.49 9.64 7.77
CA PRO A 441 -6.90 8.71 6.74
C PRO A 441 -8.21 7.98 7.08
N VAL A 442 -8.78 8.17 8.28
CA VAL A 442 -10.08 7.57 8.64
C VAL A 442 -11.19 8.33 7.92
N HIS A 443 -11.81 7.66 6.95
CA HIS A 443 -12.88 8.17 6.11
C HIS A 443 -14.27 7.71 6.53
N GLN A 444 -14.35 6.60 7.25
CA GLN A 444 -15.58 6.13 7.88
C GLN A 444 -15.23 5.51 9.23
N ALA A 445 -16.09 5.71 10.22
CA ALA A 445 -16.00 5.04 11.50
C ALA A 445 -17.42 4.83 12.04
N PHE A 446 -17.72 3.70 12.64
CA PHE A 446 -19.01 3.48 13.30
C PHE A 446 -18.91 2.39 14.36
N LEU A 447 -19.90 2.37 15.25
CA LEU A 447 -20.11 1.32 16.22
C LEU A 447 -21.25 0.40 15.78
N SER A 448 -21.06 -0.89 15.95
CA SER A 448 -22.12 -1.89 15.88
C SER A 448 -22.17 -2.73 17.14
N GLN A 449 -23.32 -3.36 17.38
CA GLN A 449 -23.56 -4.24 18.52
C GLN A 449 -23.93 -5.63 18.03
N ILE A 450 -23.21 -6.65 18.50
CA ILE A 450 -23.57 -8.05 18.25
C ILE A 450 -24.94 -8.35 18.85
N GLU A 451 -25.81 -9.00 18.07
CA GLU A 451 -27.22 -9.28 18.43
C GLU A 451 -28.04 -8.01 18.72
N GLY A 452 -27.56 -6.84 18.29
CA GLY A 452 -28.20 -5.54 18.44
C GLY A 452 -28.23 -4.77 17.13
N ALA A 453 -27.95 -3.46 17.19
CA ALA A 453 -27.92 -2.62 16.01
C ALA A 453 -26.67 -2.94 15.15
N PRO A 454 -26.82 -3.26 13.86
CA PRO A 454 -25.70 -3.59 12.98
C PRO A 454 -24.82 -2.37 12.63
N ARG A 455 -25.27 -1.17 12.97
CA ARG A 455 -24.59 0.11 12.82
C ARG A 455 -25.22 1.13 13.79
N ASP A 456 -24.53 2.23 14.06
CA ASP A 456 -25.06 3.39 14.81
C ASP A 456 -25.44 3.05 16.27
N ALA A 457 -24.70 2.11 16.85
CA ALA A 457 -24.85 1.65 18.23
C ALA A 457 -24.12 2.59 19.22
N ASP A 458 -24.58 3.84 19.29
CA ASP A 458 -23.86 4.95 19.97
C ASP A 458 -24.62 5.51 21.20
N SER A 459 -25.68 4.83 21.66
CA SER A 459 -26.42 5.25 22.85
C SER A 459 -26.90 4.04 23.66
N PHE A 460 -26.44 3.93 24.91
CA PHE A 460 -26.72 2.79 25.79
C PHE A 460 -27.16 3.22 27.19
N ARG A 461 -27.91 2.34 27.84
CA ARG A 461 -28.21 2.49 29.26
C ARG A 461 -26.93 2.32 30.09
N LEU A 462 -26.74 3.19 31.08
CA LEU A 462 -25.64 3.12 32.03
C LEU A 462 -25.71 1.84 32.88
N CYS A 463 -24.54 1.29 33.20
CA CYS A 463 -24.34 0.25 34.20
C CYS A 463 -24.58 0.79 35.63
N GLU A 464 -25.84 1.05 35.96
CA GLU A 464 -26.27 1.56 37.27
C GLU A 464 -26.73 0.44 38.20
N THR A 465 -26.94 0.76 39.49
CA THR A 465 -27.46 -0.21 40.46
C THR A 465 -28.78 -0.83 39.98
N GLY A 466 -28.87 -2.16 39.97
CA GLY A 466 -30.01 -2.92 39.45
C GLY A 466 -29.98 -3.19 37.93
N HIS A 467 -28.92 -2.75 37.25
CA HIS A 467 -28.63 -3.04 35.84
C HIS A 467 -27.12 -3.24 35.65
N GLU A 468 -26.55 -4.25 36.32
CA GLU A 468 -25.13 -4.56 36.28
C GLU A 468 -24.80 -5.84 35.47
N GLY A 469 -23.49 -6.11 35.33
CA GLY A 469 -22.97 -7.31 34.70
C GLY A 469 -23.19 -7.33 33.19
N ALA A 470 -23.40 -8.52 32.62
CA ALA A 470 -23.58 -8.69 31.17
C ALA A 470 -24.80 -7.92 30.62
N SER A 471 -25.76 -7.56 31.48
CA SER A 471 -26.98 -6.85 31.05
C SER A 471 -26.73 -5.41 30.59
N CYS A 472 -25.64 -4.77 31.06
CA CYS A 472 -25.25 -3.41 30.73
C CYS A 472 -23.92 -3.31 29.96
N ALA A 473 -23.38 -4.46 29.55
CA ALA A 473 -22.12 -4.58 28.82
C ALA A 473 -22.40 -5.06 27.38
N PRO A 474 -22.84 -4.18 26.48
CA PRO A 474 -23.00 -4.53 25.06
C PRO A 474 -21.68 -5.04 24.46
N LYS A 475 -21.80 -6.00 23.55
CA LYS A 475 -20.68 -6.50 22.74
C LYS A 475 -20.51 -5.59 21.52
N LEU A 476 -19.57 -4.67 21.62
CA LEU A 476 -19.33 -3.64 20.61
C LEU A 476 -18.30 -4.10 19.59
N VAL A 477 -18.57 -3.76 18.34
CA VAL A 477 -17.60 -3.80 17.25
C VAL A 477 -17.39 -2.38 16.76
N VAL A 478 -16.15 -1.92 16.82
CA VAL A 478 -15.68 -0.68 16.20
C VAL A 478 -15.22 -1.05 14.81
N THR A 479 -15.71 -0.34 13.81
CA THR A 479 -15.27 -0.51 12.41
C THR A 479 -14.80 0.82 11.88
N ILE A 480 -13.64 0.83 11.24
CA ILE A 480 -13.09 2.00 10.55
C ILE A 480 -12.76 1.66 9.09
N TYR A 481 -12.91 2.64 8.22
CA TYR A 481 -12.46 2.60 6.83
C TYR A 481 -11.35 3.62 6.71
N ILE A 482 -10.21 3.13 6.24
CA ILE A 482 -9.03 3.93 6.00
C ILE A 482 -8.94 4.09 4.49
N SER A 483 -8.84 5.34 4.03
CA SER A 483 -8.63 5.66 2.62
C SER A 483 -7.51 4.81 2.04
N SER A 484 -7.64 4.36 0.78
CA SER A 484 -6.73 3.38 0.20
C SER A 484 -5.30 3.76 0.49
N SER A 485 -4.53 2.73 0.87
CA SER A 485 -3.10 2.84 0.95
C SER A 485 -2.53 3.35 -0.37
N LEU A 486 -1.35 3.96 -0.33
CA LEU A 486 -0.53 4.26 -1.50
C LEU A 486 -0.55 3.03 -2.42
N GLY A 487 -1.27 3.14 -3.53
CA GLY A 487 -1.53 2.05 -4.44
C GLY A 487 -0.76 2.25 -5.73
N THR A 488 -0.22 1.17 -6.25
CA THR A 488 0.30 1.16 -7.61
C THR A 488 -0.87 1.27 -8.59
N ALA A 489 -0.79 2.24 -9.49
CA ALA A 489 -1.80 2.44 -10.51
C ALA A 489 -1.98 1.19 -11.37
N GLN A 490 -3.23 0.86 -11.64
CA GLN A 490 -3.68 -0.26 -12.46
C GLN A 490 -4.24 0.20 -13.81
N SER A 491 -4.54 1.49 -13.94
CA SER A 491 -5.08 2.08 -15.16
C SER A 491 -4.65 3.54 -15.31
N VAL A 492 -4.75 4.06 -16.54
CA VAL A 492 -4.53 5.49 -16.82
C VAL A 492 -5.61 6.42 -16.23
N SER A 493 -6.72 5.84 -15.75
CA SER A 493 -7.82 6.58 -15.10
C SER A 493 -7.68 6.67 -13.57
N ASP A 494 -6.64 6.08 -13.00
CA ASP A 494 -6.41 6.12 -11.55
C ASP A 494 -6.17 7.56 -11.09
N PRO A 495 -6.61 7.91 -9.87
CA PRO A 495 -6.51 9.28 -9.38
C PRO A 495 -5.06 9.75 -9.25
N ILE A 496 -4.87 11.06 -9.41
CA ILE A 496 -3.57 11.73 -9.27
C ILE A 496 -3.19 11.80 -7.78
N TYR A 497 -1.95 11.45 -7.49
CA TYR A 497 -1.32 11.68 -6.19
C TYR A 497 -0.46 12.95 -6.24
N THR A 498 -0.46 13.72 -5.15
CA THR A 498 0.30 14.97 -5.04
C THR A 498 1.42 14.84 -4.01
N LEU A 499 2.66 14.92 -4.48
CA LEU A 499 3.84 15.08 -3.64
C LEU A 499 3.99 16.55 -3.22
N ARG A 500 4.10 16.81 -1.91
CA ARG A 500 4.07 18.17 -1.35
C ARG A 500 5.44 18.60 -0.83
N PHE A 501 5.94 19.72 -1.34
CA PHE A 501 7.23 20.29 -0.94
C PHE A 501 7.10 21.71 -0.33
N SER A 502 5.87 22.18 -0.15
CA SER A 502 5.48 23.45 0.47
C SER A 502 4.48 23.21 1.60
N GLY A 503 4.47 24.08 2.62
CA GLY A 503 3.63 23.95 3.82
C GLY A 503 4.24 24.60 5.07
N THR A 504 3.42 24.81 6.11
CA THR A 504 3.86 25.32 7.44
C THR A 504 4.25 24.15 8.38
N GLY A 505 5.50 24.12 8.85
CA GLY A 505 6.00 23.11 9.80
C GLY A 505 6.50 21.82 9.12
N SER A 506 6.46 20.69 9.84
CA SER A 506 6.85 19.35 9.35
C SER A 506 5.81 18.69 8.40
N GLN A 507 4.93 19.50 7.80
CA GLN A 507 3.82 19.03 6.96
C GLN A 507 4.19 18.95 5.47
N ASN A 508 5.48 19.10 5.11
CA ASN A 508 5.97 18.82 3.77
C ASN A 508 6.69 17.45 3.76
N GLN A 509 6.71 16.81 2.60
CA GLN A 509 7.28 15.46 2.39
C GLN A 509 8.78 15.50 2.06
N SER A 510 9.42 16.66 2.22
CA SER A 510 10.79 16.88 1.79
C SER A 510 11.77 16.19 2.74
N VAL A 511 12.72 15.43 2.19
CA VAL A 511 13.82 14.81 2.95
C VAL A 511 15.18 15.33 2.48
N SER A 512 16.15 15.31 3.39
CA SER A 512 17.50 15.79 3.16
C SER A 512 18.36 14.67 2.60
N CYS A 513 19.04 14.93 1.49
CA CYS A 513 20.05 14.04 0.93
C CYS A 513 21.09 14.84 0.14
N THR A 514 22.24 14.23 -0.16
CA THR A 514 23.23 14.82 -1.07
C THR A 514 22.86 14.54 -2.52
N ALA A 515 22.95 15.50 -3.42
CA ALA A 515 22.67 15.30 -4.84
C ALA A 515 23.72 14.43 -5.54
N VAL A 516 23.32 13.58 -6.51
CA VAL A 516 24.26 12.78 -7.33
C VAL A 516 25.15 13.68 -8.19
N LYS A 517 24.61 14.77 -8.73
CA LYS A 517 25.32 15.74 -9.57
C LYS A 517 25.07 17.17 -9.11
N GLY A 518 26.10 18.01 -9.21
CA GLY A 518 26.03 19.44 -8.88
C GLY A 518 26.34 19.74 -7.42
N GLU A 519 26.18 21.01 -7.04
CA GLU A 519 26.28 21.46 -5.66
C GLU A 519 25.19 20.82 -4.79
N ASN A 520 25.41 20.75 -3.47
CA ASN A 520 24.48 20.15 -2.53
C ASN A 520 23.26 21.06 -2.21
N THR A 521 22.47 21.36 -3.23
CA THR A 521 21.22 22.12 -3.18
C THR A 521 20.03 21.19 -3.39
N TYR A 522 18.85 21.57 -2.86
CA TYR A 522 17.67 20.71 -2.94
C TYR A 522 17.21 20.48 -4.38
N PHE A 523 17.26 21.52 -5.23
CA PHE A 523 16.91 21.38 -6.65
C PHE A 523 17.87 20.44 -7.41
N ASN A 524 19.15 20.34 -7.03
CA ASN A 524 20.08 19.38 -7.66
C ASN A 524 19.75 17.94 -7.25
N GLY A 525 19.27 17.72 -6.02
CA GLY A 525 18.70 16.44 -5.60
C GLY A 525 17.45 16.09 -6.40
N LEU A 526 16.57 17.07 -6.65
CA LEU A 526 15.42 16.90 -7.55
C LEU A 526 15.76 16.79 -9.03
N ALA A 527 16.96 17.17 -9.46
CA ALA A 527 17.42 17.06 -10.85
C ALA A 527 18.11 15.71 -11.11
N SER A 528 18.91 15.24 -10.16
CA SER A 528 19.84 14.11 -10.34
C SER A 528 19.59 12.92 -9.42
N GLY A 529 18.71 13.07 -8.43
CA GLY A 529 18.48 12.07 -7.38
C GLY A 529 19.44 12.22 -6.20
N CYS A 530 19.17 11.46 -5.14
CA CYS A 530 19.99 11.33 -3.95
C CYS A 530 21.17 10.40 -4.21
N ALA A 531 22.36 10.87 -3.85
CA ALA A 531 23.62 10.14 -3.91
C ALA A 531 23.68 9.04 -2.85
N GLY A 532 24.55 8.06 -3.10
CA GLY A 532 24.73 6.91 -2.23
C GLY A 532 23.71 5.81 -2.48
N MET A 533 23.92 4.69 -1.79
CA MET A 533 23.01 3.57 -1.73
C MET A 533 22.17 3.67 -0.46
N TRP A 534 20.88 3.40 -0.59
CA TRP A 534 19.91 3.42 0.49
C TRP A 534 19.35 2.02 0.67
N ALA A 535 19.04 1.61 1.90
CA ALA A 535 18.49 0.29 2.20
C ALA A 535 17.14 0.38 2.93
N VAL A 536 16.32 -0.67 2.82
CA VAL A 536 15.14 -0.84 3.67
C VAL A 536 15.59 -1.15 5.10
N ASN A 537 15.00 -0.46 6.08
CA ASN A 537 15.24 -0.67 7.50
C ASN A 537 14.26 -1.73 8.05
N PRO A 538 14.71 -2.96 8.36
CA PRO A 538 13.82 -4.02 8.81
C PRO A 538 13.30 -3.80 10.24
N THR A 539 13.98 -2.97 11.05
CA THR A 539 13.61 -2.73 12.45
C THR A 539 12.63 -1.57 12.61
N LEU A 540 12.47 -0.74 11.58
CA LEU A 540 11.73 0.52 11.63
C LEU A 540 12.18 1.46 12.77
N THR A 541 13.48 1.43 13.09
CA THR A 541 14.09 2.31 14.08
C THR A 541 15.34 2.97 13.51
N CYS A 542 15.57 4.24 13.86
CA CYS A 542 16.76 5.00 13.43
C CYS A 542 17.72 5.34 14.58
N PRO A 543 18.26 4.35 15.32
CA PRO A 543 19.22 4.62 16.38
C PRO A 543 20.64 4.91 15.86
N ASP A 544 21.02 4.33 14.72
CA ASP A 544 22.40 4.31 14.22
C ASP A 544 22.50 4.79 12.76
N LYS A 545 23.71 5.20 12.35
CA LYS A 545 24.03 5.46 10.94
C LYS A 545 24.55 4.17 10.31
N THR A 546 23.79 3.64 9.37
CA THR A 546 24.09 2.42 8.60
C THR A 546 24.74 2.76 7.26
N SER A 547 25.39 1.77 6.64
CA SER A 547 25.90 1.83 5.27
C SER A 547 25.58 0.50 4.57
N PRO A 548 24.67 0.45 3.58
CA PRO A 548 23.88 1.58 3.03
C PRO A 548 23.00 2.27 4.06
N ALA A 549 22.69 3.55 3.86
CA ALA A 549 21.87 4.31 4.81
C ALA A 549 20.40 3.83 4.74
N ASP A 550 19.80 3.54 5.88
CA ASP A 550 18.44 2.99 5.98
C ASP A 550 17.43 3.95 6.65
N CYS A 551 17.84 5.19 6.88
CA CYS A 551 17.05 6.25 7.48
C CYS A 551 17.22 7.58 6.72
N VAL A 552 16.13 8.34 6.58
CA VAL A 552 16.11 9.65 5.92
C VAL A 552 15.72 10.76 6.90
N SER A 553 16.39 11.90 6.85
CA SER A 553 16.07 13.05 7.72
C SER A 553 15.15 14.04 7.00
N PRO A 554 14.20 14.70 7.69
CA PRO A 554 13.37 15.73 7.08
C PRO A 554 14.21 16.91 6.54
N ALA A 555 13.74 17.57 5.48
CA ALA A 555 14.31 18.81 4.96
C ALA A 555 13.38 19.98 5.24
N THR A 556 13.77 20.87 6.15
CA THR A 556 12.92 21.99 6.58
C THR A 556 12.85 23.11 5.55
N GLY A 557 11.76 23.89 5.59
CA GLY A 557 11.55 25.09 4.78
C GLY A 557 10.85 24.83 3.44
N ASN A 558 10.27 25.88 2.86
CA ASN A 558 9.52 25.81 1.60
C ASN A 558 10.45 25.58 0.39
N LYS A 559 10.03 24.75 -0.56
CA LYS A 559 10.81 24.35 -1.74
C LYS A 559 10.16 24.73 -3.08
N GLU A 560 9.10 25.52 -3.11
CA GLU A 560 8.36 25.93 -4.33
C GLU A 560 9.22 26.14 -5.59
N ASN A 561 10.13 27.11 -5.57
CA ASN A 561 10.99 27.40 -6.72
C ASN A 561 12.05 26.33 -7.00
N GLN A 562 12.45 25.57 -5.98
CA GLN A 562 13.42 24.48 -6.13
C GLN A 562 12.80 23.26 -6.81
N VAL A 563 11.49 23.04 -6.61
CA VAL A 563 10.72 21.98 -7.29
C VAL A 563 10.74 22.19 -8.79
N ALA A 564 10.21 23.32 -9.26
CA ALA A 564 10.11 23.59 -10.70
C ALA A 564 11.48 23.60 -11.37
N LYS A 565 12.47 24.25 -10.73
CA LYS A 565 13.85 24.27 -11.21
C LYS A 565 14.46 22.87 -11.36
N GLY A 566 14.35 22.02 -10.34
CA GLY A 566 14.91 20.67 -10.35
C GLY A 566 14.24 19.76 -11.38
N MET A 567 12.91 19.81 -11.46
CA MET A 567 12.14 19.00 -12.41
C MET A 567 12.35 19.44 -13.86
N ASN A 568 12.52 20.74 -14.12
CA ASN A 568 12.90 21.23 -15.45
C ASN A 568 14.26 20.68 -15.89
N ILE A 569 15.26 20.65 -15.01
CA ILE A 569 16.58 20.06 -15.35
C ILE A 569 16.43 18.56 -15.60
N ARG A 570 15.71 17.84 -14.72
CA ARG A 570 15.53 16.39 -14.83
C ARG A 570 14.85 16.00 -16.14
N VAL A 571 13.70 16.62 -16.42
CA VAL A 571 12.82 16.22 -17.52
C VAL A 571 13.21 16.92 -18.83
N LEU A 572 13.67 18.16 -18.78
CA LEU A 572 13.87 19.01 -19.97
C LEU A 572 15.34 19.43 -20.19
N GLY A 573 16.25 19.09 -19.27
CA GLY A 573 17.69 19.32 -19.40
C GLY A 573 18.14 20.78 -19.17
N SER A 574 17.24 21.68 -18.78
CA SER A 574 17.52 23.10 -18.56
C SER A 574 16.76 23.62 -17.35
N GLU A 575 17.32 24.60 -16.61
CA GLU A 575 16.62 25.24 -15.49
C GLU A 575 15.38 26.04 -15.94
N LYS A 576 15.46 26.66 -17.12
CA LYS A 576 14.43 27.55 -17.68
C LYS A 576 14.12 27.15 -19.12
N PRO A 577 13.50 25.99 -19.35
CA PRO A 577 13.15 25.51 -20.66
C PRO A 577 12.00 26.35 -21.23
N SER A 578 12.04 26.62 -22.54
CA SER A 578 10.98 27.34 -23.24
C SER A 578 10.04 26.43 -24.03
N VAL A 579 10.34 25.12 -24.12
CA VAL A 579 9.61 24.13 -24.91
C VAL A 579 9.51 22.82 -24.14
N CYS A 580 8.37 22.15 -24.24
CA CYS A 580 8.18 20.80 -23.73
C CYS A 580 8.79 19.75 -24.68
N THR A 581 10.04 19.35 -24.46
CA THR A 581 10.75 18.34 -25.26
C THR A 581 10.45 16.91 -24.83
N ASN A 582 10.14 16.68 -23.54
CA ASN A 582 9.76 15.38 -22.98
C ASN A 582 8.34 15.44 -22.42
N LYS A 583 7.38 15.08 -23.27
CA LYS A 583 5.94 15.12 -22.96
C LYS A 583 5.55 14.04 -21.95
N ASN A 584 4.48 14.28 -21.20
CA ASN A 584 3.80 13.28 -20.40
C ASN A 584 3.28 12.14 -21.29
N LEU A 585 3.67 10.90 -21.00
CA LEU A 585 3.24 9.70 -21.73
C LEU A 585 2.17 8.88 -21.01
N TRP A 586 1.69 9.34 -19.85
CA TRP A 586 0.74 8.60 -18.99
C TRP A 586 -0.44 8.02 -19.77
N SER A 587 -1.10 8.82 -20.60
CA SER A 587 -2.28 8.40 -21.37
C SER A 587 -1.99 7.31 -22.41
N THR A 588 -0.71 7.01 -22.68
CA THR A 588 -0.29 5.98 -23.64
C THR A 588 0.05 4.65 -22.98
N PHE A 589 0.08 4.60 -21.65
CA PHE A 589 0.49 3.41 -20.91
C PHE A 589 -0.56 2.30 -21.05
N ILE A 590 -0.06 1.09 -21.32
CA ILE A 590 -0.83 -0.14 -21.31
C ILE A 590 -0.41 -0.93 -20.08
N PHE A 591 -1.38 -1.27 -19.23
CA PHE A 591 -1.16 -2.08 -18.04
C PHE A 591 -1.41 -3.55 -18.34
N ASN A 592 -0.42 -4.41 -18.08
CA ASN A 592 -0.59 -5.86 -18.11
C ASN A 592 -0.14 -6.44 -16.77
N ASN A 593 -1.01 -7.22 -16.13
CA ASN A 593 -0.75 -7.79 -14.80
C ASN A 593 -0.29 -6.74 -13.78
N GLY A 594 -0.90 -5.55 -13.81
CA GLY A 594 -0.58 -4.42 -12.94
C GLY A 594 0.72 -3.67 -13.26
N VAL A 595 1.44 -4.07 -14.31
CA VAL A 595 2.70 -3.43 -14.74
C VAL A 595 2.46 -2.57 -15.99
N PRO A 596 2.70 -1.24 -15.95
CA PRO A 596 2.57 -0.37 -17.11
C PRO A 596 3.71 -0.50 -18.12
N SER A 597 3.41 -0.24 -19.40
CA SER A 597 4.41 -0.08 -20.45
C SER A 597 5.13 1.25 -20.32
N VAL A 598 6.31 1.26 -19.68
CA VAL A 598 7.12 2.47 -19.51
C VAL A 598 8.56 2.23 -19.97
N SER A 599 9.17 3.25 -20.57
CA SER A 599 10.57 3.20 -20.98
C SER A 599 11.48 3.33 -19.77
N PRO A 600 12.54 2.53 -19.65
CA PRO A 600 13.50 2.64 -18.55
C PRO A 600 14.38 3.91 -18.63
N THR A 601 14.28 4.67 -19.72
CA THR A 601 15.02 5.92 -19.93
C THR A 601 14.14 7.17 -19.82
N ASP A 602 12.86 7.00 -19.50
CA ASP A 602 11.95 8.14 -19.32
C ASP A 602 12.33 8.91 -18.04
N PRO A 603 12.74 10.20 -18.13
CA PRO A 603 13.16 10.99 -16.98
C PRO A 603 12.03 11.28 -15.97
N ARG A 604 10.77 10.99 -16.31
CA ARG A 604 9.60 11.13 -15.43
C ARG A 604 9.41 9.94 -14.50
N VAL A 605 10.10 8.82 -14.72
CA VAL A 605 10.13 7.68 -13.81
C VAL A 605 11.12 7.99 -12.70
N VAL A 606 10.61 8.10 -11.47
CA VAL A 606 11.43 8.47 -10.31
C VAL A 606 11.18 7.54 -9.13
N THR A 607 12.25 7.10 -8.47
CA THR A 607 12.13 6.37 -7.20
C THR A 607 11.95 7.36 -6.06
N VAL A 608 11.07 7.05 -5.11
CA VAL A 608 10.82 7.83 -3.89
C VAL A 608 10.98 6.95 -2.66
N PHE A 609 11.31 7.56 -1.53
CA PHE A 609 11.35 6.86 -0.25
C PHE A 609 9.92 6.62 0.25
N VAL A 610 9.66 5.42 0.76
CA VAL A 610 8.45 5.12 1.52
C VAL A 610 8.85 4.98 2.98
N THR A 611 8.29 5.81 3.84
CA THR A 611 8.49 5.75 5.30
C THR A 611 7.25 5.15 5.95
N PRO A 612 7.34 4.45 7.10
CA PRO A 612 6.16 3.90 7.74
C PRO A 612 5.14 4.97 8.10
N PHE A 613 3.88 4.56 8.15
CA PHE A 613 2.77 5.34 8.68
C PHE A 613 3.14 6.14 9.93
N GLY A 614 2.61 7.36 10.07
CA GLY A 614 2.93 8.24 11.19
C GLY A 614 4.24 9.02 11.08
N SER A 615 5.01 8.90 9.97
CA SER A 615 6.29 9.62 9.84
C SER A 615 6.13 11.14 9.77
N PHE A 616 5.07 11.66 9.14
CA PHE A 616 4.89 13.10 8.92
C PHE A 616 3.77 13.77 9.74
N GLY A 617 2.95 13.02 10.50
CA GLY A 617 1.79 13.57 11.23
C GLY A 617 1.95 13.75 12.74
N GLY A 618 3.13 13.44 13.32
CA GLY A 618 3.39 13.63 14.74
C GLY A 618 3.99 15.00 15.11
N SER A 619 3.64 15.53 16.29
CA SER A 619 4.41 16.59 16.99
C SER A 619 5.75 16.08 17.57
N GLY A 620 6.04 14.80 17.37
CA GLY A 620 7.27 14.14 17.76
C GLY A 620 8.45 14.55 16.89
N SER A 621 9.51 15.00 17.56
CA SER A 621 10.79 15.47 17.05
C SER A 621 11.65 14.33 16.44
N SER A 622 11.12 13.54 15.52
CA SER A 622 11.90 12.51 14.83
C SER A 622 12.96 13.20 13.97
N SER A 623 14.23 13.06 14.35
CA SER A 623 15.36 13.61 13.57
C SER A 623 15.58 12.86 12.25
N SER A 624 15.05 11.64 12.14
CA SER A 624 15.07 10.78 10.96
C SER A 624 13.90 9.79 10.97
N TYR A 625 13.53 9.32 9.79
CA TYR A 625 12.49 8.32 9.54
C TYR A 625 13.12 7.07 8.91
N PRO A 626 12.73 5.86 9.34
CA PRO A 626 13.23 4.64 8.73
C PRO A 626 12.65 4.48 7.32
N ILE A 627 13.43 3.90 6.41
CA ILE A 627 12.96 3.57 5.06
C ILE A 627 12.24 2.22 5.14
N ALA A 628 10.94 2.19 4.87
CA ALA A 628 10.14 0.97 4.86
C ALA A 628 10.19 0.25 3.51
N ALA A 629 10.23 1.02 2.43
CA ALA A 629 10.30 0.51 1.06
C ALA A 629 10.78 1.62 0.10
N PHE A 630 11.03 1.23 -1.14
CA PHE A 630 11.18 2.14 -2.28
C PHE A 630 9.99 1.97 -3.20
N ALA A 631 9.44 3.07 -3.70
CA ALA A 631 8.34 3.05 -4.66
C ALA A 631 8.67 3.91 -5.87
N THR A 632 8.11 3.55 -7.02
CA THR A 632 8.30 4.30 -8.26
C THR A 632 7.10 5.19 -8.52
N PHE A 633 7.37 6.45 -8.83
CA PHE A 633 6.39 7.47 -9.15
C PHE A 633 6.59 7.92 -10.59
N TYR A 634 5.52 7.99 -11.36
CA TYR A 634 5.52 8.57 -12.70
C TYR A 634 5.02 10.01 -12.63
N VAL A 635 5.90 10.96 -12.95
CA VAL A 635 5.61 12.39 -12.88
C VAL A 635 4.76 12.83 -14.08
N THR A 636 3.55 13.31 -13.81
CA THR A 636 2.66 13.84 -14.84
C THR A 636 2.56 15.37 -14.83
N GLY A 637 3.01 16.04 -13.76
CA GLY A 637 3.08 17.50 -13.72
C GLY A 637 3.87 18.08 -12.55
N TRP A 638 4.27 19.34 -12.67
CA TRP A 638 4.90 20.16 -11.63
C TRP A 638 4.71 21.65 -11.98
N GLN A 639 4.85 22.55 -11.00
CA GLN A 639 4.60 23.98 -11.22
C GLN A 639 5.51 24.94 -10.43
N ASP A 640 5.73 26.12 -11.03
CA ASP A 640 6.50 27.32 -10.58
C ASP A 640 5.63 28.29 -9.74
N ASN A 641 6.25 29.09 -8.85
CA ASN A 641 5.61 30.22 -8.15
C ASN A 641 6.00 31.60 -8.75
N GLY A 642 6.04 31.72 -10.09
CA GLY A 642 6.24 32.98 -10.81
C GLY A 642 7.69 33.51 -10.91
N ASN A 643 8.73 32.71 -10.64
CA ASN A 643 10.13 33.14 -10.73
C ASN A 643 10.81 32.81 -12.08
N GLY A 644 10.01 32.41 -13.07
CA GLY A 644 10.47 32.11 -14.42
C GLY A 644 11.11 30.73 -14.53
N PHE A 645 10.66 29.79 -13.71
CA PHE A 645 10.98 28.36 -13.79
C PHE A 645 9.77 27.56 -14.29
N ASN A 646 8.84 28.20 -14.99
CA ASN A 646 7.60 27.62 -15.50
C ASN A 646 7.84 26.27 -16.17
N ASN A 647 6.91 25.33 -15.95
CA ASN A 647 6.85 24.09 -16.69
C ASN A 647 6.22 24.35 -18.08
N PRO A 648 6.97 24.30 -19.19
CA PRO A 648 6.40 24.51 -20.52
C PRO A 648 5.49 23.35 -20.97
N CYS A 649 5.48 22.22 -20.25
CA CYS A 649 4.59 21.10 -20.52
C CYS A 649 3.19 21.29 -19.90
N GLN A 650 3.02 22.20 -18.93
CA GLN A 650 1.69 22.51 -18.38
C GLN A 650 0.79 23.11 -19.46
N GLY A 651 -0.43 22.58 -19.58
CA GLY A 651 -1.35 22.91 -20.69
C GLY A 651 -0.99 22.27 -22.03
N ASN A 652 0.12 21.50 -22.09
CA ASN A 652 0.57 20.75 -23.27
C ASN A 652 0.65 19.23 -22.99
N GLY A 653 -0.18 18.74 -22.06
CA GLY A 653 -0.31 17.33 -21.70
C GLY A 653 0.10 16.99 -20.27
N ASP A 654 0.79 17.89 -19.56
CA ASP A 654 1.01 17.71 -18.12
C ASP A 654 -0.26 18.04 -17.32
N ASP A 655 -0.45 17.30 -16.23
CA ASP A 655 -1.52 17.54 -15.26
C ASP A 655 -1.29 18.84 -14.49
N ASN A 656 -2.39 19.45 -14.03
CA ASN A 656 -2.31 20.66 -13.23
C ASN A 656 -1.67 20.37 -11.87
N ALA A 657 -0.61 21.09 -11.55
CA ALA A 657 0.04 21.11 -10.25
C ALA A 657 -0.02 22.50 -9.64
N GLU A 658 -0.06 22.54 -8.30
CA GLU A 658 0.09 23.78 -7.54
C GLU A 658 1.59 24.12 -7.36
N PRO A 659 1.94 25.39 -7.12
CA PRO A 659 3.33 25.75 -6.84
C PRO A 659 3.92 24.96 -5.67
N GLY A 660 5.09 24.35 -5.88
CA GLY A 660 5.74 23.52 -4.86
C GLY A 660 5.17 22.12 -4.68
N THR A 661 4.38 21.64 -5.63
CA THR A 661 3.98 20.23 -5.70
C THR A 661 4.48 19.55 -6.97
N ILE A 662 4.58 18.22 -6.89
CA ILE A 662 4.75 17.33 -8.05
C ILE A 662 3.53 16.42 -8.06
N VAL A 663 2.89 16.26 -9.22
CA VAL A 663 1.71 15.41 -9.38
C VAL A 663 2.02 14.23 -10.29
N GLY A 664 1.32 13.13 -10.09
CA GLY A 664 1.55 11.90 -10.83
C GLY A 664 0.93 10.67 -10.19
N HIS A 665 1.46 9.50 -10.52
CA HIS A 665 0.92 8.21 -10.09
C HIS A 665 2.03 7.28 -9.63
N PHE A 666 1.80 6.52 -8.57
CA PHE A 666 2.65 5.38 -8.24
C PHE A 666 2.47 4.29 -9.29
N ILE A 667 3.56 3.72 -9.78
CA ILE A 667 3.53 2.68 -10.81
C ILE A 667 4.31 1.45 -10.38
N LYS A 668 3.96 0.27 -10.93
CA LYS A 668 4.81 -0.90 -10.77
C LYS A 668 5.97 -0.74 -11.72
N TYR A 669 7.17 -0.77 -11.19
CA TYR A 669 8.37 -0.72 -11.99
C TYR A 669 9.27 -1.89 -11.64
N ILE A 670 9.75 -2.57 -12.67
CA ILE A 670 10.68 -3.67 -12.57
C ILE A 670 12.00 -3.16 -13.16
N ASP A 671 12.96 -2.87 -12.28
CA ASP A 671 14.31 -2.53 -12.70
C ASP A 671 15.00 -3.78 -13.25
N THR A 672 15.28 -3.75 -14.55
CA THR A 672 15.90 -4.84 -15.31
C THR A 672 17.35 -4.55 -15.67
N ILE A 673 17.90 -3.43 -15.20
CA ILE A 673 19.18 -2.87 -15.65
C ILE A 673 20.17 -2.71 -14.49
N SER A 674 19.72 -2.52 -13.25
CA SER A 674 20.62 -2.31 -12.11
C SER A 674 21.02 -3.60 -11.37
N ASN A 675 22.23 -3.60 -10.82
CA ASN A 675 22.74 -4.64 -9.90
C ASN A 675 22.23 -4.40 -8.46
N GLN A 676 20.93 -4.22 -8.27
CA GLN A 676 20.34 -4.04 -6.94
C GLN A 676 20.07 -5.39 -6.27
N ASN A 677 20.18 -5.41 -4.94
CA ASN A 677 19.82 -6.58 -4.15
C ASN A 677 18.30 -6.70 -4.02
N GLY A 678 17.81 -7.93 -4.12
CA GLY A 678 16.39 -8.26 -3.96
C GLY A 678 16.15 -9.08 -2.70
N GLY A 679 15.00 -8.84 -2.06
CA GLY A 679 14.54 -9.60 -0.90
C GLY A 679 13.63 -10.76 -1.29
N SER A 680 12.39 -10.72 -0.80
CA SER A 680 11.34 -11.69 -1.16
C SER A 680 10.85 -11.50 -2.60
N LYS A 681 10.10 -12.48 -3.13
CA LYS A 681 9.41 -12.34 -4.42
C LYS A 681 8.55 -11.09 -4.46
N CYS A 682 8.61 -10.36 -5.57
CA CYS A 682 7.85 -9.14 -5.74
C CYS A 682 6.37 -9.45 -6.02
N THR A 683 5.46 -8.68 -5.43
CA THR A 683 4.03 -8.75 -5.78
C THR A 683 3.72 -7.70 -6.82
N LEU A 684 3.33 -8.10 -8.04
CA LEU A 684 3.19 -7.18 -9.18
C LEU A 684 2.07 -6.12 -9.02
N ASN A 685 1.04 -6.40 -8.21
CA ASN A 685 -0.09 -5.49 -8.00
C ASN A 685 0.01 -4.68 -6.69
N SER A 686 1.16 -4.71 -6.00
CA SER A 686 1.36 -3.94 -4.77
C SER A 686 2.31 -2.76 -4.97
N LEU A 687 2.26 -1.81 -4.04
CA LEU A 687 3.26 -0.75 -3.94
C LEU A 687 4.68 -1.35 -3.84
N GLY A 688 5.62 -0.62 -4.41
CA GLY A 688 7.04 -0.85 -4.26
C GLY A 688 7.72 -1.31 -5.54
N GLU A 689 9.01 -1.00 -5.62
CA GLU A 689 9.86 -1.30 -6.77
C GLU A 689 10.30 -2.78 -6.76
N CYS A 690 10.31 -3.41 -7.94
CA CYS A 690 10.92 -4.73 -8.11
C CYS A 690 12.25 -4.61 -8.83
N VAL A 691 13.12 -5.60 -8.64
CA VAL A 691 14.37 -5.78 -9.38
C VAL A 691 14.44 -7.18 -9.96
N ALA A 692 14.97 -7.30 -11.17
CA ALA A 692 15.31 -8.57 -11.78
C ALA A 692 16.70 -9.04 -11.32
N VAL A 693 16.78 -10.14 -10.60
CA VAL A 693 18.04 -10.66 -10.02
C VAL A 693 18.40 -12.01 -10.63
N LEU A 694 19.65 -12.17 -11.07
CA LEU A 694 20.18 -13.47 -11.48
C LEU A 694 20.42 -14.35 -10.25
N THR A 695 19.71 -15.46 -10.18
CA THR A 695 19.68 -16.39 -9.03
C THR A 695 20.34 -17.74 -9.32
N ARG A 696 20.59 -18.04 -10.61
CA ARG A 696 21.26 -19.24 -11.09
C ARG A 696 22.10 -18.96 -12.30
#